data_AF-A0A2R6PFH0-F1
#
_entry.id   AF-A0A2R6PFH0-F1
#
_cell.length_a   1.000
_cell.length_b   1.000
_cell.length_c   1.000
_cell.angle_alpha   90.00
_cell.angle_beta   90.00
_cell.angle_gamma   90.00
#
_symmetry.space_group_name_H-M   'P 1'
#
loop_
_entity.id
_entity.type
_entity.pdbx_description
1 polymer ?
#
loop_
_entity_poly.entity_id
_entity_poly.type
_entity_poly.pdbx_seq_one_letter_code
_entity_poly.pdbx_strand_id
1 'polypeptide(L)'
;MASAKVLRKSDSAIAESLSDALKQSRYHTKRCFARFVETGKRLMKPRHLIEEMEKAIGDKSERAKVLEGLLGLIISSTQEAAVVPPNVALAVRRSLGFWEFFKVNVDDLTVDAISAKDYLKLKETICDENWAKDENALELDFSAFDFSSRRLTLSSSIGNGVDFISKFMASKTSGDLEHSKPLLEYLLALNHNGENLMINETLNTFPKLQEALIVADVYLSAHPKDTPYQNFEKKLKDWGFEKGWGDNAERVRDTMTILSEIFQAPDPTKMESFFRRLPNIFNIVIFSVHGYFGQADVLGLPDTGGQVVYILDQVKALEEELLLRIKQQGLSVKPQILVVTRLIPDAQGTKCNQEIEPVLNTAHSHIIRVPFMTDKGVLRQWVSRFDIYPYLERFTQDATAKVLGHLECKPDLILGNYTDGNLVASLMANKLGVTLGTIAHALEKTKYEDSDIKWKELDPKYHFSCQFTADIIAMNSADFIITSTYQEIAGSKNRPGQYESHMAFTMPGLSRVVSGINVFDPKFNIAAPGAEQEVYFPFTEKNKRFTSFHPSIEELLYSKEDTSEHIGFLADRKKPIIFSMARLDTVKNISGLTEWYGKSKRLRNLANLVVVAGFFDPSKSKDREEIAEINKMHALIQKYQLKGQIRWIAAQTDRYRNGELYRCIADTKGAFVQPALYEAFGLTVIEAMNCGLPTFATNQGGPAEIIVDGVSGFHVDPNNGDESSNKIADFFDKCKGDAEYWNRMSKAGLKRIYECYTWKIYANKVLNMGSLYGFWKQLNIEQKKAKQRYLQMFYNLQFRNLANKIAIPSAEAQQKAPTVAKPQESSQTESPKPSEQKPIETTQTQPMPRENGLEQQNQLASPRDAHTSCSCSSWCFLFLSLSIIIYAAMKYYGFFRQP
;
A
#
# COMPACT_ATOMS: atom_id res chain seq x y z
N MET A 1 0.06 -37.62 -5.22
CA MET A 1 -0.85 -38.22 -4.22
C MET A 1 -0.28 -38.34 -2.79
N ALA A 2 0.85 -37.72 -2.43
CA ALA A 2 1.40 -37.79 -1.05
C ALA A 2 1.14 -36.54 -0.17
N SER A 3 0.60 -35.44 -0.72
CA SER A 3 0.34 -34.17 0.01
C SER A 3 -1.00 -34.15 0.78
N ALA A 4 -1.97 -35.01 0.43
CA ALA A 4 -3.32 -34.95 0.98
C ALA A 4 -3.51 -35.61 2.36
N LYS A 5 -2.52 -36.36 2.88
CA LYS A 5 -2.71 -37.18 4.10
C LYS A 5 -2.44 -36.46 5.43
N VAL A 6 -1.71 -35.34 5.44
CA VAL A 6 -1.33 -34.67 6.69
C VAL A 6 -2.37 -33.62 7.14
N LEU A 7 -3.11 -33.01 6.20
CA LEU A 7 -4.18 -32.04 6.51
C LEU A 7 -5.49 -32.67 7.01
N ARG A 8 -5.80 -33.93 6.66
CA ARG A 8 -7.07 -34.56 7.08
C ARG A 8 -7.19 -34.85 8.59
N LYS A 9 -6.08 -34.91 9.34
CA LYS A 9 -6.12 -35.24 10.77
C LYS A 9 -6.52 -34.05 11.66
N SER A 10 -6.28 -32.81 11.23
CA SER A 10 -6.74 -31.61 11.97
C SER A 10 -8.21 -31.34 11.74
N ASP A 11 -8.68 -31.48 10.50
CA ASP A 11 -10.07 -31.16 10.13
C ASP A 11 -11.07 -32.11 10.82
N SER A 12 -10.69 -33.37 11.09
CA SER A 12 -11.55 -34.34 11.79
C SER A 12 -11.70 -34.03 13.29
N ALA A 13 -10.62 -33.67 13.97
CA ALA A 13 -10.65 -33.34 15.40
C ALA A 13 -11.52 -32.09 15.71
N ILE A 14 -11.66 -31.23 14.73
CA ILE A 14 -12.40 -29.97 14.84
C ILE A 14 -13.87 -30.15 14.48
N ALA A 15 -14.17 -30.94 13.43
CA ALA A 15 -15.54 -31.34 13.16
C ALA A 15 -16.16 -32.08 14.36
N GLU A 16 -15.36 -32.93 15.02
CA GLU A 16 -15.70 -33.56 16.30
C GLU A 16 -15.93 -32.51 17.39
N SER A 17 -15.05 -31.52 17.52
CA SER A 17 -15.21 -30.41 18.47
C SER A 17 -16.49 -29.60 18.24
N LEU A 18 -16.83 -29.25 16.99
CA LEU A 18 -18.09 -28.57 16.65
C LEU A 18 -19.30 -29.48 16.91
N SER A 19 -19.23 -30.76 16.54
CA SER A 19 -20.28 -31.74 16.87
C SER A 19 -20.53 -31.80 18.38
N ASP A 20 -19.48 -31.80 19.18
CA ASP A 20 -19.57 -31.81 20.64
C ASP A 20 -20.08 -30.48 21.20
N ALA A 21 -19.70 -29.34 20.60
CA ALA A 21 -20.25 -28.03 20.92
C ALA A 21 -21.77 -27.98 20.72
N LEU A 22 -22.25 -28.50 19.59
CA LEU A 22 -23.68 -28.53 19.27
C LEU A 22 -24.44 -29.45 20.23
N LYS A 23 -23.83 -30.53 20.73
CA LYS A 23 -24.42 -31.42 21.74
C LYS A 23 -24.51 -30.78 23.13
N GLN A 24 -23.50 -30.01 23.56
CA GLN A 24 -23.47 -29.38 24.89
C GLN A 24 -24.61 -28.38 25.12
N SER A 25 -25.06 -27.69 24.08
CA SER A 25 -26.18 -26.73 24.13
C SER A 25 -27.32 -27.09 23.17
N ARG A 26 -27.60 -28.39 23.02
CA ARG A 26 -28.49 -28.93 21.95
C ARG A 26 -29.81 -28.19 21.78
N TYR A 27 -30.47 -27.82 22.88
CA TYR A 27 -31.72 -27.07 22.84
C TYR A 27 -31.57 -25.67 22.20
N HIS A 28 -30.60 -24.88 22.69
CA HIS A 28 -30.32 -23.54 22.15
C HIS A 28 -29.80 -23.61 20.71
N THR A 29 -28.89 -24.55 20.43
CA THR A 29 -28.39 -24.80 19.08
C THR A 29 -29.52 -25.07 18.10
N LYS A 30 -30.42 -26.01 18.42
CA LYS A 30 -31.55 -26.36 17.55
C LYS A 30 -32.44 -25.15 17.29
N ARG A 31 -32.72 -24.34 18.33
CA ARG A 31 -33.48 -23.09 18.17
C ARG A 31 -32.77 -22.06 17.29
N CYS A 32 -31.47 -21.84 17.49
CA CYS A 32 -30.70 -20.88 16.70
C CYS A 32 -30.66 -21.28 15.21
N PHE A 33 -30.31 -22.53 14.92
CA PHE A 33 -30.21 -23.02 13.55
C PHE A 33 -31.59 -23.10 12.87
N ALA A 34 -32.66 -23.42 13.62
CA ALA A 34 -34.03 -23.33 13.10
C ALA A 34 -34.40 -21.90 12.65
N ARG A 35 -33.98 -20.87 13.41
CA ARG A 35 -34.16 -19.47 13.01
C ARG A 35 -33.30 -19.08 11.80
N PHE A 36 -32.11 -19.65 11.67
CA PHE A 36 -31.25 -19.37 10.51
C PHE A 36 -31.94 -19.79 9.20
N VAL A 37 -32.57 -20.97 9.17
CA VAL A 37 -33.27 -21.52 7.99
C VAL A 37 -34.69 -20.99 7.77
N GLU A 38 -35.30 -20.34 8.77
CA GLU A 38 -36.70 -19.89 8.76
C GLU A 38 -37.05 -19.03 7.53
N THR A 39 -36.13 -18.16 7.10
CA THR A 39 -36.36 -17.25 5.96
C THR A 39 -35.96 -17.84 4.61
N GLY A 40 -35.66 -19.13 4.53
CA GLY A 40 -35.26 -19.80 3.29
C GLY A 40 -33.79 -19.59 2.88
N LYS A 41 -33.51 -19.72 1.58
CA LYS A 41 -32.15 -19.61 1.02
C LYS A 41 -31.62 -18.17 1.16
N ARG A 42 -30.49 -17.98 1.85
CA ARG A 42 -29.85 -16.66 1.99
C ARG A 42 -28.39 -16.76 2.42
N LEU A 43 -27.64 -15.68 2.21
CA LEU A 43 -26.32 -15.48 2.80
C LEU A 43 -26.47 -14.69 4.11
N MET A 44 -25.92 -15.21 5.20
CA MET A 44 -25.89 -14.52 6.50
C MET A 44 -24.48 -14.00 6.79
N LYS A 45 -24.41 -12.76 7.27
CA LYS A 45 -23.18 -12.09 7.71
C LYS A 45 -23.02 -12.26 9.23
N PRO A 46 -21.85 -11.95 9.82
CA PRO A 46 -21.60 -12.18 11.24
C PRO A 46 -22.63 -11.50 12.15
N ARG A 47 -23.05 -10.27 11.79
CA ARG A 47 -24.12 -9.55 12.51
C ARG A 47 -25.45 -10.31 12.49
N HIS A 48 -25.87 -10.83 11.34
CA HIS A 48 -27.12 -11.60 11.23
C HIS A 48 -27.07 -12.88 12.09
N LEU A 49 -25.92 -13.57 12.13
CA LEU A 49 -25.74 -14.77 12.94
C LEU A 49 -25.88 -14.47 14.44
N ILE A 50 -25.25 -13.39 14.90
CA ILE A 50 -25.33 -12.95 16.30
C ILE A 50 -26.75 -12.49 16.62
N GLU A 51 -27.36 -11.63 15.82
CA GLU A 51 -28.72 -11.12 16.05
C GLU A 51 -29.77 -12.25 16.13
N GLU A 52 -29.71 -13.24 15.23
CA GLU A 52 -30.64 -14.36 15.26
C GLU A 52 -30.38 -15.29 16.46
N MET A 53 -29.15 -15.42 16.91
CA MET A 53 -28.81 -16.14 18.14
C MET A 53 -29.31 -15.40 19.39
N GLU A 54 -29.18 -14.07 19.45
CA GLU A 54 -29.71 -13.25 20.54
C GLU A 54 -31.24 -13.32 20.62
N LYS A 55 -31.93 -13.35 19.48
CA LYS A 55 -33.38 -13.56 19.40
C LYS A 55 -33.78 -14.98 19.81
N ALA A 56 -32.96 -15.98 19.50
CA ALA A 56 -33.21 -17.37 19.87
C ALA A 56 -33.13 -17.60 21.38
N ILE A 57 -32.23 -16.89 22.08
CA ILE A 57 -31.93 -17.07 23.50
C ILE A 57 -32.36 -15.81 24.28
N GLY A 58 -33.64 -15.77 24.65
CA GLY A 58 -34.24 -14.63 25.36
C GLY A 58 -33.62 -14.37 26.73
N ASP A 59 -33.25 -15.42 27.47
CA ASP A 59 -32.59 -15.30 28.78
C ASP A 59 -31.15 -14.77 28.65
N LYS A 60 -30.82 -13.71 29.40
CA LYS A 60 -29.49 -13.07 29.32
C LYS A 60 -28.37 -13.95 29.88
N SER A 61 -28.64 -14.74 30.93
CA SER A 61 -27.63 -15.60 31.56
C SER A 61 -27.31 -16.82 30.70
N GLU A 62 -28.33 -17.47 30.13
CA GLU A 62 -28.14 -18.58 29.20
C GLU A 62 -27.44 -18.13 27.92
N ARG A 63 -27.80 -16.96 27.40
CA ARG A 63 -27.13 -16.37 26.23
C ARG A 63 -25.65 -16.12 26.48
N ALA A 64 -25.30 -15.56 27.63
CA ALA A 64 -23.90 -15.34 28.01
C ALA A 64 -23.14 -16.68 28.07
N LYS A 65 -23.72 -17.72 28.69
CA LYS A 65 -23.11 -19.05 28.74
C LYS A 65 -22.88 -19.67 27.36
N VAL A 66 -23.82 -19.52 26.43
CA VAL A 66 -23.68 -20.04 25.06
C VAL A 66 -22.64 -19.25 24.26
N LEU A 67 -22.61 -17.92 24.43
CA LEU A 67 -21.64 -17.03 23.79
C LEU A 67 -20.21 -17.25 24.30
N GLU A 68 -20.04 -17.53 25.58
CA GLU A 68 -18.76 -17.86 26.21
C GLU A 68 -18.30 -19.31 25.89
N GLY A 69 -19.23 -20.16 25.48
CA GLY A 69 -18.96 -21.55 25.08
C GLY A 69 -18.39 -21.69 23.67
N LEU A 70 -18.13 -22.96 23.30
CA LEU A 70 -17.53 -23.30 22.00
C LEU A 70 -18.41 -22.91 20.79
N LEU A 71 -19.74 -22.97 20.93
CA LEU A 71 -20.67 -22.50 19.89
C LEU A 71 -20.52 -21.00 19.66
N GLY A 72 -20.49 -20.20 20.72
CA GLY A 72 -20.25 -18.76 20.64
C GLY A 72 -18.92 -18.42 19.98
N LEU A 73 -17.86 -19.17 20.30
CA LEU A 73 -16.55 -19.01 19.66
C LEU A 73 -16.59 -19.31 18.14
N ILE A 74 -17.30 -20.35 17.72
CA ILE A 74 -17.42 -20.69 16.30
C ILE A 74 -18.27 -19.65 15.55
N ILE A 75 -19.42 -19.26 16.10
CA ILE A 75 -20.29 -18.25 15.50
C ILE A 75 -19.57 -16.89 15.40
N SER A 76 -18.87 -16.47 16.45
CA SER A 76 -18.08 -15.21 16.43
C SER A 76 -16.89 -15.25 15.48
N SER A 77 -16.35 -16.45 15.20
CA SER A 77 -15.29 -16.65 14.20
C SER A 77 -15.82 -16.90 12.79
N THR A 78 -17.14 -17.04 12.61
CA THR A 78 -17.77 -17.26 11.29
C THR A 78 -17.85 -15.94 10.54
N GLN A 79 -17.27 -15.90 9.34
CA GLN A 79 -17.22 -14.70 8.51
C GLN A 79 -18.45 -14.59 7.61
N GLU A 80 -19.00 -15.72 7.19
CA GLU A 80 -20.26 -15.80 6.46
C GLU A 80 -20.87 -17.20 6.59
N ALA A 81 -22.18 -17.28 6.44
CA ALA A 81 -22.91 -18.54 6.39
C ALA A 81 -23.84 -18.60 5.19
N ALA A 82 -23.72 -19.66 4.38
CA ALA A 82 -24.63 -19.96 3.28
C ALA A 82 -25.77 -20.86 3.79
N VAL A 83 -26.99 -20.33 3.82
CA VAL A 83 -28.18 -21.05 4.29
C VAL A 83 -28.92 -21.63 3.08
N VAL A 84 -29.02 -22.96 3.03
CA VAL A 84 -29.77 -23.72 2.02
C VAL A 84 -30.53 -24.84 2.75
N PRO A 85 -31.78 -24.59 3.19
CA PRO A 85 -32.50 -25.51 4.07
C PRO A 85 -32.55 -26.96 3.53
N PRO A 86 -32.35 -27.98 4.40
CA PRO A 86 -32.16 -27.92 5.84
C PRO A 86 -30.70 -27.67 6.28
N ASN A 87 -29.81 -27.27 5.37
CA ASN A 87 -28.39 -27.12 5.64
C ASN A 87 -27.99 -25.65 5.91
N VAL A 88 -27.07 -25.46 6.85
CA VAL A 88 -26.36 -24.20 7.09
C VAL A 88 -24.86 -24.45 6.93
N ALA A 89 -24.26 -23.85 5.90
CA ALA A 89 -22.82 -23.94 5.68
C ALA A 89 -22.11 -22.72 6.31
N LEU A 90 -21.11 -22.95 7.15
CA LEU A 90 -20.36 -21.92 7.87
C LEU A 90 -18.96 -21.80 7.29
N ALA A 91 -18.52 -20.59 6.93
CA ALA A 91 -17.13 -20.27 6.64
C ALA A 91 -16.48 -19.66 7.89
N VAL A 92 -15.71 -20.48 8.59
CA VAL A 92 -15.13 -20.16 9.89
C VAL A 92 -13.67 -19.77 9.72
N ARG A 93 -13.28 -18.64 10.32
CA ARG A 93 -11.92 -18.11 10.29
C ARG A 93 -11.41 -17.89 11.70
N ARG A 94 -10.79 -18.92 12.28
CA ARG A 94 -10.29 -18.88 13.68
C ARG A 94 -8.95 -18.20 13.82
N SER A 95 -8.13 -18.27 12.78
CA SER A 95 -6.82 -17.61 12.75
C SER A 95 -6.55 -17.01 11.38
N LEU A 96 -5.59 -16.09 11.33
CA LEU A 96 -5.28 -15.30 10.14
C LEU A 96 -4.83 -16.23 9.01
N GLY A 97 -5.50 -16.17 7.84
CA GLY A 97 -5.17 -16.99 6.68
C GLY A 97 -5.67 -18.43 6.73
N PHE A 98 -6.33 -18.85 7.82
CA PHE A 98 -6.85 -20.22 7.97
C PHE A 98 -8.37 -20.22 7.97
N TRP A 99 -8.92 -20.95 7.00
CA TRP A 99 -10.34 -21.08 6.76
C TRP A 99 -10.77 -22.53 6.88
N GLU A 100 -11.89 -22.74 7.55
CA GLU A 100 -12.52 -24.04 7.71
C GLU A 100 -13.99 -23.91 7.34
N PHE A 101 -14.51 -24.94 6.69
CA PHE A 101 -15.87 -24.94 6.20
C PHE A 101 -16.63 -26.12 6.79
N PHE A 102 -17.80 -25.82 7.36
CA PHE A 102 -18.66 -26.82 7.97
C PHE A 102 -20.05 -26.73 7.37
N LYS A 103 -20.74 -27.87 7.26
CA LYS A 103 -22.15 -27.95 6.88
C LYS A 103 -22.92 -28.58 8.04
N VAL A 104 -23.89 -27.86 8.57
CA VAL A 104 -24.74 -28.32 9.67
C VAL A 104 -26.14 -28.61 9.13
N ASN A 105 -26.64 -29.81 9.34
CA ASN A 105 -28.04 -30.14 9.08
C ASN A 105 -28.89 -29.72 10.29
N VAL A 106 -29.92 -28.91 10.08
CA VAL A 106 -30.72 -28.33 11.17
C VAL A 106 -31.66 -29.33 11.84
N ASP A 107 -32.08 -30.38 11.13
CA ASP A 107 -33.08 -31.33 11.62
C ASP A 107 -32.49 -32.24 12.71
N ASP A 108 -31.30 -32.78 12.44
CA ASP A 108 -30.59 -33.74 13.29
C ASP A 108 -29.33 -33.19 13.99
N LEU A 109 -28.88 -31.98 13.60
CA LEU A 109 -27.65 -31.32 14.07
C LEU A 109 -26.36 -32.08 13.73
N THR A 110 -26.37 -32.87 12.65
CA THR A 110 -25.15 -33.46 12.09
C THR A 110 -24.25 -32.39 11.49
N VAL A 111 -22.94 -32.57 11.64
CA VAL A 111 -21.90 -31.63 11.20
C VAL A 111 -20.93 -32.36 10.30
N ASP A 112 -20.84 -31.90 9.06
CA ASP A 112 -19.84 -32.36 8.11
C ASP A 112 -18.78 -31.28 7.92
N ALA A 113 -17.50 -31.63 8.06
CA ALA A 113 -16.43 -30.80 7.49
C ALA A 113 -16.49 -30.92 5.96
N ILE A 114 -16.53 -29.78 5.27
CA ILE A 114 -16.67 -29.71 3.82
C ILE A 114 -15.49 -28.94 3.21
N SER A 115 -15.25 -29.14 1.92
CA SER A 115 -14.19 -28.39 1.22
C SER A 115 -14.64 -26.95 0.91
N ALA A 116 -13.68 -26.06 0.60
CA ALA A 116 -13.98 -24.73 0.08
C ALA A 116 -14.87 -24.80 -1.17
N LYS A 117 -14.62 -25.78 -2.06
CA LYS A 117 -15.44 -26.05 -3.24
C LYS A 117 -16.90 -26.34 -2.87
N ASP A 118 -17.13 -27.22 -1.90
CA ASP A 118 -18.49 -27.61 -1.49
C ASP A 118 -19.22 -26.45 -0.81
N TYR A 119 -18.50 -25.65 -0.01
CA TYR A 119 -19.03 -24.42 0.55
C TYR A 119 -19.47 -23.44 -0.54
N LEU A 120 -18.61 -23.21 -1.55
CA LEU A 120 -18.93 -22.33 -2.67
C LEU A 120 -20.13 -22.83 -3.47
N LYS A 121 -20.30 -24.14 -3.67
CA LYS A 121 -21.50 -24.71 -4.31
C LYS A 121 -22.78 -24.44 -3.51
N LEU A 122 -22.73 -24.53 -2.18
CA LEU A 122 -23.87 -24.16 -1.33
C LEU A 122 -24.17 -22.67 -1.40
N LYS A 123 -23.13 -21.82 -1.43
CA LYS A 123 -23.24 -20.38 -1.63
C LYS A 123 -23.87 -20.05 -2.99
N GLU A 124 -23.44 -20.72 -4.06
CA GLU A 124 -24.01 -20.58 -5.41
C GLU A 124 -25.48 -21.00 -5.48
N THR A 125 -25.88 -22.05 -4.77
CA THR A 125 -27.27 -22.56 -4.76
C THR A 125 -28.30 -21.52 -4.29
N ILE A 126 -27.85 -20.50 -3.56
CA ILE A 126 -28.69 -19.36 -3.12
C ILE A 126 -29.11 -18.49 -4.32
N CYS A 127 -28.24 -18.35 -5.33
CA CYS A 127 -28.44 -17.42 -6.44
C CYS A 127 -28.62 -18.12 -7.80
N ASP A 128 -27.92 -19.24 -8.03
CA ASP A 128 -27.87 -19.98 -9.30
C ASP A 128 -27.68 -21.48 -9.03
N GLU A 129 -28.80 -22.20 -8.82
CA GLU A 129 -28.79 -23.63 -8.49
C GLU A 129 -28.30 -24.51 -9.64
N ASN A 130 -28.50 -24.08 -10.88
CA ASN A 130 -28.02 -24.80 -12.06
C ASN A 130 -26.50 -24.78 -12.11
N TRP A 131 -25.89 -23.61 -11.91
CA TRP A 131 -24.43 -23.48 -11.83
C TRP A 131 -23.81 -24.29 -10.68
N ALA A 132 -24.46 -24.30 -9.52
CA ALA A 132 -23.98 -25.06 -8.36
C ALA A 132 -23.89 -26.57 -8.62
N LYS A 133 -24.80 -27.09 -9.44
CA LYS A 133 -24.92 -28.52 -9.80
C LYS A 133 -24.16 -28.90 -11.07
N ASP A 134 -23.67 -27.93 -11.84
CA ASP A 134 -22.94 -28.19 -13.07
C ASP A 134 -21.56 -28.81 -12.77
N GLU A 135 -21.37 -30.05 -13.23
CA GLU A 135 -20.10 -30.78 -13.10
C GLU A 135 -18.99 -30.21 -14.00
N ASN A 136 -19.36 -29.45 -15.04
CA ASN A 136 -18.44 -28.81 -15.98
C ASN A 136 -18.15 -27.35 -15.62
N ALA A 137 -18.70 -26.83 -14.51
CA ALA A 137 -18.41 -25.48 -14.03
C ALA A 137 -16.90 -25.29 -13.85
N LEU A 138 -16.35 -24.20 -14.42
CA LEU A 138 -14.92 -23.91 -14.37
C LEU A 138 -14.46 -23.67 -12.93
N GLU A 139 -13.59 -24.55 -12.44
CA GLU A 139 -12.93 -24.43 -11.13
C GLU A 139 -11.47 -23.98 -11.29
N LEU A 140 -11.10 -22.92 -10.57
CA LEU A 140 -9.76 -22.37 -10.53
C LEU A 140 -9.05 -22.81 -9.25
N ASP A 141 -8.00 -23.61 -9.40
CA ASP A 141 -7.20 -24.15 -8.30
C ASP A 141 -5.71 -23.93 -8.57
N PHE A 142 -5.17 -22.83 -8.04
CA PHE A 142 -3.75 -22.52 -8.14
C PHE A 142 -2.87 -23.32 -7.16
N SER A 143 -3.45 -23.99 -6.16
CA SER A 143 -2.68 -24.80 -5.21
C SER A 143 -2.11 -26.06 -5.84
N ALA A 144 -2.70 -26.51 -6.95
CA ALA A 144 -2.21 -27.64 -7.74
C ALA A 144 -0.79 -27.43 -8.30
N PHE A 145 -0.33 -26.18 -8.40
CA PHE A 145 1.01 -25.84 -8.89
C PHE A 145 2.05 -25.73 -7.77
N ASP A 146 1.70 -25.93 -6.50
CA ASP A 146 2.61 -25.79 -5.36
C ASP A 146 3.22 -27.13 -4.91
N PHE A 147 3.85 -27.85 -5.84
CA PHE A 147 4.36 -29.22 -5.57
C PHE A 147 5.77 -29.27 -4.99
N SER A 148 6.55 -28.18 -5.02
CA SER A 148 7.94 -28.15 -4.54
C SER A 148 8.21 -27.19 -3.38
N SER A 149 7.27 -26.28 -3.09
CA SER A 149 7.41 -25.24 -2.07
C SER A 149 6.97 -25.74 -0.69
N ARG A 150 7.85 -25.60 0.32
CA ARG A 150 7.43 -25.76 1.72
C ARG A 150 6.49 -24.60 2.07
N ARG A 151 5.33 -24.92 2.64
CA ARG A 151 4.33 -23.92 3.00
C ARG A 151 4.67 -23.26 4.33
N LEU A 152 4.57 -21.94 4.36
CA LEU A 152 4.56 -21.20 5.61
C LEU A 152 3.21 -21.41 6.30
N THR A 153 3.21 -21.53 7.62
CA THR A 153 1.98 -21.77 8.41
C THR A 153 1.86 -20.84 9.61
N LEU A 154 2.93 -20.09 9.94
CA LEU A 154 2.92 -19.16 11.06
C LEU A 154 2.31 -17.84 10.61
N SER A 155 1.33 -17.30 11.33
CA SER A 155 0.75 -16.00 10.98
C SER A 155 1.78 -14.86 10.96
N SER A 156 2.86 -14.96 11.75
CA SER A 156 3.98 -14.02 11.77
C SER A 156 4.86 -14.05 10.51
N SER A 157 4.73 -15.07 9.66
CA SER A 157 5.48 -15.16 8.41
C SER A 157 4.84 -14.38 7.26
N ILE A 158 3.54 -14.08 7.35
CA ILE A 158 2.78 -13.40 6.29
C ILE A 158 3.39 -12.01 6.04
N GLY A 159 3.64 -11.69 4.77
CA GLY A 159 4.23 -10.40 4.37
C GLY A 159 5.74 -10.27 4.59
N ASN A 160 6.43 -11.35 5.00
CA ASN A 160 7.89 -11.39 5.19
C ASN A 160 8.59 -12.30 4.18
N GLY A 161 8.11 -12.30 2.93
CA GLY A 161 8.52 -13.23 1.87
C GLY A 161 10.03 -13.31 1.62
N VAL A 162 10.72 -12.16 1.56
CA VAL A 162 12.18 -12.05 1.35
C VAL A 162 12.97 -12.89 2.35
N ASP A 163 12.63 -12.81 3.63
CA ASP A 163 13.32 -13.55 4.69
C ASP A 163 13.19 -15.07 4.48
N PHE A 164 12.02 -15.51 4.01
CA PHE A 164 11.76 -16.93 3.77
C PHE A 164 12.43 -17.44 2.51
N ILE A 165 12.32 -16.70 1.39
CA ILE A 165 13.04 -17.12 0.18
C ILE A 165 14.54 -17.15 0.42
N SER A 166 15.11 -16.24 1.22
CA SER A 166 16.54 -16.24 1.54
C SER A 166 16.94 -17.49 2.32
N LYS A 167 16.10 -17.94 3.26
CA LYS A 167 16.26 -19.24 3.96
C LYS A 167 16.19 -20.42 3.01
N PHE A 168 15.24 -20.41 2.07
CA PHE A 168 15.13 -21.49 1.08
C PHE A 168 16.28 -21.50 0.07
N MET A 169 16.74 -20.33 -0.37
CA MET A 169 17.89 -20.18 -1.26
C MET A 169 19.16 -20.68 -0.58
N ALA A 170 19.43 -20.26 0.66
CA ALA A 170 20.56 -20.79 1.45
C ALA A 170 20.48 -22.32 1.60
N SER A 171 19.29 -22.86 1.93
CA SER A 171 19.11 -24.31 2.03
C SER A 171 19.27 -25.05 0.71
N LYS A 172 18.85 -24.47 -0.43
CA LYS A 172 18.98 -25.09 -1.76
C LYS A 172 20.40 -25.02 -2.32
N THR A 173 21.19 -24.03 -1.88
CA THR A 173 22.58 -23.83 -2.29
C THR A 173 23.57 -24.53 -1.36
N SER A 174 23.10 -25.01 -0.21
CA SER A 174 23.88 -25.81 0.74
C SER A 174 24.09 -27.24 0.24
N GLY A 175 25.33 -27.74 0.32
CA GLY A 175 25.69 -29.11 -0.03
C GLY A 175 26.75 -29.18 -1.14
N ASP A 176 26.65 -30.18 -2.00
CA ASP A 176 27.63 -30.47 -3.06
C ASP A 176 27.72 -29.38 -4.14
N LEU A 177 28.83 -29.37 -4.90
CA LEU A 177 29.15 -28.42 -5.98
C LEU A 177 28.00 -28.19 -6.99
N GLU A 178 27.18 -29.21 -7.26
CA GLU A 178 26.01 -29.11 -8.15
C GLU A 178 24.93 -28.16 -7.64
N HIS A 179 24.81 -27.97 -6.32
CA HIS A 179 23.80 -27.08 -5.71
C HIS A 179 24.17 -25.59 -5.81
N SER A 180 25.45 -25.28 -5.97
CA SER A 180 25.95 -23.91 -6.16
C SER A 180 25.97 -23.48 -7.63
N LYS A 181 25.80 -24.43 -8.56
CA LYS A 181 25.80 -24.19 -10.01
C LYS A 181 24.80 -23.10 -10.47
N PRO A 182 23.55 -23.05 -9.98
CA PRO A 182 22.62 -21.99 -10.39
C PRO A 182 23.11 -20.58 -10.04
N LEU A 183 23.75 -20.41 -8.88
CA LEU A 183 24.30 -19.11 -8.48
C LEU A 183 25.48 -18.71 -9.36
N LEU A 184 26.34 -19.68 -9.70
CA LEU A 184 27.45 -19.46 -10.63
C LEU A 184 26.96 -19.06 -12.03
N GLU A 185 26.01 -19.82 -12.58
CA GLU A 185 25.38 -19.51 -13.88
C GLU A 185 24.69 -18.15 -13.86
N TYR A 186 24.05 -17.79 -12.74
CA TYR A 186 23.46 -16.46 -12.57
C TYR A 186 24.51 -15.35 -12.66
N LEU A 187 25.65 -15.50 -11.98
CA LEU A 187 26.72 -14.51 -11.98
C LEU A 187 27.40 -14.38 -13.36
N LEU A 188 27.62 -15.49 -14.07
CA LEU A 188 28.15 -15.48 -15.45
C LEU A 188 27.21 -14.79 -16.44
N ALA A 189 25.90 -14.90 -16.22
CA ALA A 189 24.89 -14.31 -17.09
C ALA A 189 24.68 -12.79 -16.86
N LEU A 190 25.27 -12.20 -15.82
CA LEU A 190 25.14 -10.77 -15.56
C LEU A 190 25.89 -9.96 -16.62
N ASN A 191 25.12 -9.15 -17.35
CA ASN A 191 25.62 -8.30 -18.42
C ASN A 191 24.79 -7.02 -18.47
N HIS A 192 25.42 -5.91 -18.83
CA HIS A 192 24.74 -4.67 -19.15
C HIS A 192 25.31 -4.06 -20.42
N ASN A 193 24.46 -3.82 -21.43
CA ASN A 193 24.82 -3.25 -22.73
C ASN A 193 26.04 -3.92 -23.42
N GLY A 194 26.16 -5.24 -23.29
CA GLY A 194 27.24 -6.01 -23.90
C GLY A 194 28.50 -6.11 -23.03
N GLU A 195 28.59 -5.39 -21.91
CA GLU A 195 29.67 -5.54 -20.93
C GLU A 195 29.30 -6.60 -19.88
N ASN A 196 30.18 -7.59 -19.70
CA ASN A 196 30.03 -8.57 -18.63
C ASN A 196 30.24 -7.92 -17.26
N LEU A 197 29.47 -8.36 -16.27
CA LEU A 197 29.56 -7.89 -14.89
C LEU A 197 29.94 -9.06 -13.98
N MET A 198 30.53 -8.74 -12.83
CA MET A 198 30.96 -9.69 -11.81
C MET A 198 32.06 -10.66 -12.27
N ILE A 199 31.73 -11.70 -13.05
CA ILE A 199 32.66 -12.75 -13.48
C ILE A 199 32.51 -13.03 -14.97
N ASN A 200 33.56 -13.58 -15.60
CA ASN A 200 33.53 -14.03 -16.98
C ASN A 200 33.78 -15.55 -17.12
N GLU A 201 33.76 -16.05 -18.36
CA GLU A 201 33.92 -17.48 -18.71
C GLU A 201 35.20 -18.14 -18.18
N THR A 202 36.22 -17.37 -17.77
CA THR A 202 37.40 -17.95 -17.14
C THR A 202 37.09 -18.56 -15.77
N LEU A 203 36.08 -18.03 -15.06
CA LEU A 203 35.62 -18.48 -13.74
C LEU A 203 34.33 -19.31 -13.83
N ASN A 204 34.19 -20.13 -14.87
CA ASN A 204 32.97 -20.89 -15.16
C ASN A 204 32.73 -22.16 -14.31
N THR A 205 33.58 -22.43 -13.32
CA THR A 205 33.37 -23.53 -12.37
C THR A 205 33.59 -23.05 -10.94
N PHE A 206 32.88 -23.67 -9.99
CA PHE A 206 33.00 -23.33 -8.58
C PHE A 206 34.46 -23.39 -8.06
N PRO A 207 35.27 -24.44 -8.35
CA PRO A 207 36.65 -24.47 -7.86
C PRO A 207 37.50 -23.31 -8.36
N LYS A 208 37.35 -22.93 -9.64
CA LYS A 208 38.08 -21.79 -10.22
C LYS A 208 37.68 -20.48 -9.56
N LEU A 209 36.38 -20.26 -9.37
CA LEU A 209 35.87 -19.05 -8.72
C LEU A 209 36.34 -18.98 -7.26
N GLN A 210 36.28 -20.08 -6.52
CA GLN A 210 36.71 -20.12 -5.13
C GLN A 210 38.20 -19.83 -4.97
N GLU A 211 39.05 -20.43 -5.82
CA GLU A 211 40.49 -20.16 -5.84
C GLU A 211 40.79 -18.70 -6.17
N ALA A 212 40.13 -18.15 -7.20
CA ALA A 212 40.29 -16.76 -7.59
C ALA A 212 39.85 -15.78 -6.49
N LEU A 213 38.77 -16.08 -5.76
CA LEU A 213 38.28 -15.25 -4.64
C LEU A 213 39.30 -15.19 -3.50
N ILE A 214 39.97 -16.31 -3.18
CA ILE A 214 41.02 -16.35 -2.15
C ILE A 214 42.22 -15.48 -2.56
N VAL A 215 42.67 -15.60 -3.81
CA VAL A 215 43.78 -14.79 -4.33
C VAL A 215 43.43 -13.30 -4.35
N ALA A 216 42.21 -12.96 -4.76
CA ALA A 216 41.73 -11.58 -4.78
C ALA A 216 41.64 -10.97 -3.37
N ASP A 217 41.16 -11.72 -2.37
CA ASP A 217 41.09 -11.25 -0.98
C ASP A 217 42.47 -10.87 -0.42
N VAL A 218 43.47 -11.75 -0.59
CA VAL A 218 44.85 -11.48 -0.16
C VAL A 218 45.39 -10.23 -0.86
N TYR A 219 45.20 -10.12 -2.17
CA TYR A 219 45.68 -8.97 -2.95
C TYR A 219 45.02 -7.65 -2.53
N LEU A 220 43.71 -7.65 -2.31
CA LEU A 220 42.96 -6.46 -1.89
C LEU A 220 43.26 -6.07 -0.44
N SER A 221 43.57 -7.04 0.43
CA SER A 221 43.94 -6.77 1.82
C SER A 221 45.23 -5.94 1.96
N ALA A 222 46.10 -5.98 0.95
CA ALA A 222 47.35 -5.23 0.92
C ALA A 222 47.16 -3.74 0.51
N HIS A 223 45.98 -3.36 -0.01
CA HIS A 223 45.68 -1.99 -0.42
C HIS A 223 45.03 -1.18 0.72
N PRO A 224 45.23 0.16 0.76
CA PRO A 224 44.38 1.04 1.57
C PRO A 224 42.90 0.85 1.24
N LYS A 225 42.04 0.90 2.26
CA LYS A 225 40.59 0.62 2.16
C LYS A 225 39.87 1.47 1.11
N ASP A 226 40.26 2.73 0.99
CA ASP A 226 39.70 3.74 0.11
C ASP A 226 40.31 3.73 -1.30
N THR A 227 41.22 2.80 -1.61
CA THR A 227 41.83 2.69 -2.94
C THR A 227 40.74 2.51 -4.01
N PRO A 228 40.67 3.38 -5.03
CA PRO A 228 39.65 3.28 -6.09
C PRO A 228 39.81 2.01 -6.95
N TYR A 229 38.68 1.46 -7.41
CA TYR A 229 38.63 0.24 -8.24
C TYR A 229 39.57 0.28 -9.45
N GLN A 230 39.68 1.44 -10.12
CA GLN A 230 40.49 1.61 -11.34
C GLN A 230 41.97 1.28 -11.12
N ASN A 231 42.48 1.42 -9.89
CA ASN A 231 43.89 1.17 -9.59
C ASN A 231 44.26 -0.32 -9.63
N PHE A 232 43.28 -1.20 -9.41
CA PHE A 232 43.49 -2.66 -9.39
C PHE A 232 42.59 -3.43 -10.38
N GLU A 233 41.75 -2.74 -11.15
CA GLU A 233 40.85 -3.31 -12.15
C GLU A 233 41.55 -4.27 -13.09
N LYS A 234 42.69 -3.87 -13.68
CA LYS A 234 43.42 -4.71 -14.63
C LYS A 234 43.79 -6.06 -14.02
N LYS A 235 44.24 -6.05 -12.76
CA LYS A 235 44.69 -7.26 -12.08
C LYS A 235 43.52 -8.21 -11.77
N LEU A 236 42.39 -7.66 -11.33
CA LEU A 236 41.16 -8.43 -11.13
C LEU A 236 40.64 -9.03 -12.44
N LYS A 237 40.72 -8.26 -13.53
CA LYS A 237 40.31 -8.73 -14.85
C LYS A 237 41.17 -9.87 -15.37
N ASP A 238 42.49 -9.83 -15.14
CA ASP A 238 43.41 -10.94 -15.47
C ASP A 238 43.02 -12.26 -14.76
N TRP A 239 42.34 -12.17 -13.61
CA TRP A 239 41.82 -13.32 -12.85
C TRP A 239 40.37 -13.67 -13.17
N GLY A 240 39.72 -12.97 -14.10
CA GLY A 240 38.35 -13.26 -14.53
C GLY A 240 37.26 -12.48 -13.81
N PHE A 241 37.62 -11.51 -12.96
CA PHE A 241 36.66 -10.61 -12.29
C PHE A 241 36.43 -9.35 -13.13
N GLU A 242 35.17 -9.14 -13.51
CA GLU A 242 34.72 -7.93 -14.20
C GLU A 242 34.22 -6.87 -13.18
N LYS A 243 33.78 -5.70 -13.66
CA LYS A 243 33.26 -4.63 -12.80
C LYS A 243 31.99 -5.04 -12.05
N GLY A 244 31.66 -4.30 -10.97
CA GLY A 244 30.41 -4.48 -10.22
C GLY A 244 30.56 -4.89 -8.75
N TRP A 245 31.77 -5.25 -8.33
CA TRP A 245 32.04 -5.70 -6.94
C TRP A 245 32.06 -4.58 -5.91
N GLY A 246 32.42 -3.36 -6.33
CA GLY A 246 32.60 -2.21 -5.44
C GLY A 246 33.34 -1.06 -6.11
N ASP A 247 33.24 0.13 -5.53
CA ASP A 247 33.93 1.34 -5.98
C ASP A 247 35.35 1.50 -5.42
N ASN A 248 35.64 0.85 -4.29
CA ASN A 248 36.94 0.87 -3.63
C ASN A 248 37.35 -0.53 -3.11
N ALA A 249 38.61 -0.67 -2.69
CA ALA A 249 39.19 -1.93 -2.24
C ALA A 249 38.42 -2.59 -1.09
N GLU A 250 37.96 -1.82 -0.09
CA GLU A 250 37.17 -2.35 1.04
C GLU A 250 35.85 -2.96 0.56
N ARG A 251 35.10 -2.21 -0.27
CA ARG A 251 33.80 -2.64 -0.79
C ARG A 251 33.92 -3.88 -1.67
N VAL A 252 34.91 -3.91 -2.56
CA VAL A 252 35.20 -5.06 -3.44
C VAL A 252 35.53 -6.28 -2.61
N ARG A 253 36.46 -6.14 -1.65
CA ARG A 253 36.87 -7.23 -0.76
C ARG A 253 35.67 -7.77 0.00
N ASP A 254 34.90 -6.90 0.66
CA ASP A 254 33.72 -7.31 1.43
C ASP A 254 32.71 -8.09 0.57
N THR A 255 32.44 -7.64 -0.66
CA THR A 255 31.50 -8.34 -1.55
C THR A 255 32.02 -9.71 -1.97
N MET A 256 33.32 -9.82 -2.28
CA MET A 256 33.99 -11.09 -2.60
C MET A 256 34.02 -12.03 -1.38
N THR A 257 34.30 -11.52 -0.19
CA THR A 257 34.27 -12.28 1.07
C THR A 257 32.87 -12.83 1.31
N ILE A 258 31.82 -12.02 1.18
CA ILE A 258 30.43 -12.49 1.35
C ILE A 258 30.13 -13.65 0.40
N LEU A 259 30.50 -13.55 -0.88
CA LEU A 259 30.28 -14.63 -1.84
C LEU A 259 31.05 -15.89 -1.47
N SER A 260 32.33 -15.76 -1.09
CA SER A 260 33.17 -16.88 -0.65
C SER A 260 32.60 -17.57 0.59
N GLU A 261 32.03 -16.81 1.51
CA GLU A 261 31.36 -17.34 2.70
C GLU A 261 30.04 -18.03 2.36
N ILE A 262 29.24 -17.50 1.43
CA ILE A 262 28.03 -18.18 0.94
C ILE A 262 28.39 -19.54 0.35
N PHE A 263 29.47 -19.64 -0.42
CA PHE A 263 29.90 -20.90 -1.00
C PHE A 263 30.41 -21.93 0.01
N GLN A 264 30.97 -21.49 1.14
CA GLN A 264 31.45 -22.37 2.20
C GLN A 264 30.32 -22.77 3.17
N ALA A 265 29.47 -21.81 3.52
CA ALA A 265 28.38 -21.96 4.47
C ALA A 265 27.25 -20.96 4.11
N PRO A 266 26.30 -21.35 3.25
CA PRO A 266 25.20 -20.48 2.85
C PRO A 266 24.38 -20.03 4.06
N ASP A 267 24.29 -18.72 4.25
CA ASP A 267 23.53 -18.08 5.31
C ASP A 267 22.49 -17.12 4.71
N PRO A 268 21.23 -17.09 5.21
CA PRO A 268 20.19 -16.23 4.65
C PRO A 268 20.53 -14.74 4.68
N THR A 269 21.17 -14.26 5.75
CA THR A 269 21.55 -12.84 5.90
C THR A 269 22.68 -12.48 4.95
N LYS A 270 23.67 -13.35 4.78
CA LYS A 270 24.74 -13.16 3.79
C LYS A 270 24.22 -13.21 2.37
N MET A 271 23.31 -14.14 2.06
CA MET A 271 22.63 -14.23 0.76
C MET A 271 21.92 -12.92 0.44
N GLU A 272 21.10 -12.40 1.37
CA GLU A 272 20.40 -11.13 1.19
C GLU A 272 21.39 -9.95 1.00
N SER A 273 22.44 -9.90 1.82
CA SER A 273 23.49 -8.88 1.72
C SER A 273 24.22 -8.91 0.37
N PHE A 274 24.49 -10.10 -0.16
CA PHE A 274 25.12 -10.27 -1.48
C PHE A 274 24.22 -9.76 -2.60
N PHE A 275 22.97 -10.24 -2.67
CA PHE A 275 22.02 -9.84 -3.71
C PHE A 275 21.68 -8.35 -3.67
N ARG A 276 21.73 -7.73 -2.49
CA ARG A 276 21.59 -6.27 -2.34
C ARG A 276 22.73 -5.50 -3.01
N ARG A 277 23.92 -6.10 -3.12
CA ARG A 277 25.13 -5.50 -3.71
C ARG A 277 25.28 -5.80 -5.19
N LEU A 278 24.50 -6.72 -5.76
CA LEU A 278 24.63 -7.10 -7.17
C LEU A 278 24.17 -5.98 -8.12
N PRO A 279 24.92 -5.71 -9.20
CA PRO A 279 24.54 -4.76 -10.24
C PRO A 279 23.60 -5.42 -11.26
N ASN A 280 22.35 -5.68 -10.87
CA ASN A 280 21.39 -6.41 -11.70
C ASN A 280 20.06 -5.67 -11.96
N ILE A 281 19.95 -4.42 -11.51
CA ILE A 281 18.79 -3.55 -11.78
C ILE A 281 19.31 -2.17 -12.16
N PHE A 282 18.99 -1.74 -13.38
CA PHE A 282 19.30 -0.41 -13.92
C PHE A 282 18.05 0.22 -14.55
N ASN A 283 17.25 -0.58 -15.23
CA ASN A 283 16.08 -0.17 -15.99
C ASN A 283 14.80 -0.69 -15.34
N ILE A 284 13.96 0.22 -14.82
CA ILE A 284 12.69 -0.11 -14.16
C ILE A 284 11.52 0.43 -15.00
N VAL A 285 10.51 -0.40 -15.19
CA VAL A 285 9.25 0.01 -15.83
C VAL A 285 8.11 -0.13 -14.83
N ILE A 286 7.34 0.95 -14.64
CA ILE A 286 6.22 1.03 -13.69
C ILE A 286 4.93 1.30 -14.47
N PHE A 287 3.93 0.42 -14.36
CA PHE A 287 2.64 0.59 -15.02
C PHE A 287 1.61 1.24 -14.10
N SER A 288 0.95 2.28 -14.59
CA SER A 288 -0.23 2.91 -13.98
C SER A 288 -1.13 3.46 -15.09
N VAL A 289 -2.02 2.62 -15.62
CA VAL A 289 -2.67 2.87 -16.93
C VAL A 289 -3.85 3.84 -16.84
N HIS A 290 -4.76 3.64 -15.90
CA HIS A 290 -5.94 4.49 -15.71
C HIS A 290 -5.64 5.86 -15.10
N GLY A 291 -6.66 6.71 -15.09
CA GLY A 291 -6.62 8.03 -14.46
C GLY A 291 -5.86 9.08 -15.28
N TYR A 292 -5.78 10.28 -14.74
CA TYR A 292 -4.99 11.39 -15.28
C TYR A 292 -3.62 11.37 -14.60
N PHE A 293 -2.68 10.59 -15.11
CA PHE A 293 -1.35 10.52 -14.51
C PHE A 293 -0.49 11.72 -14.94
N GLY A 294 -0.18 12.61 -14.00
CA GLY A 294 0.63 13.80 -14.21
C GLY A 294 1.11 14.42 -12.89
N GLN A 295 1.94 15.46 -12.99
CA GLN A 295 2.63 16.06 -11.84
C GLN A 295 1.98 17.33 -11.30
N ALA A 296 1.06 17.93 -12.06
CA ALA A 296 0.34 19.15 -11.71
C ALA A 296 -1.09 19.09 -12.25
N ASP A 297 -2.03 19.72 -11.56
CA ASP A 297 -3.43 19.92 -11.97
C ASP A 297 -4.23 18.63 -12.24
N VAL A 298 -3.78 17.48 -11.73
CA VAL A 298 -4.44 16.18 -11.92
C VAL A 298 -5.12 15.62 -10.67
N LEU A 299 -4.66 15.98 -9.46
CA LEU A 299 -5.19 15.42 -8.22
C LEU A 299 -6.64 15.85 -8.01
N GLY A 300 -7.52 14.87 -7.76
CA GLY A 300 -8.96 15.10 -7.63
C GLY A 300 -9.76 14.90 -8.92
N LEU A 301 -9.09 14.74 -10.07
CA LEU A 301 -9.76 14.28 -11.29
C LEU A 301 -10.22 12.81 -11.15
N PRO A 302 -11.20 12.35 -11.95
CA PRO A 302 -11.68 10.98 -11.92
C PRO A 302 -10.54 9.96 -11.98
N ASP A 303 -10.62 8.95 -11.12
CA ASP A 303 -9.63 7.88 -10.95
C ASP A 303 -8.20 8.36 -10.66
N THR A 304 -8.03 9.60 -10.17
CA THR A 304 -6.72 10.22 -9.95
C THR A 304 -6.57 10.64 -8.50
N GLY A 305 -5.69 9.97 -7.76
CA GLY A 305 -5.53 10.20 -6.32
C GLY A 305 -4.21 9.68 -5.77
N GLY A 306 -4.27 9.05 -4.59
CA GLY A 306 -3.08 8.62 -3.84
C GLY A 306 -2.12 7.71 -4.61
N GLN A 307 -2.60 6.94 -5.59
CA GLN A 307 -1.75 6.11 -6.46
C GLN A 307 -0.75 6.95 -7.27
N VAL A 308 -1.15 8.13 -7.78
CA VAL A 308 -0.24 9.00 -8.53
C VAL A 308 0.84 9.57 -7.61
N VAL A 309 0.46 10.04 -6.43
CA VAL A 309 1.40 10.55 -5.42
C VAL A 309 2.37 9.46 -4.99
N TYR A 310 1.87 8.25 -4.71
CA TYR A 310 2.68 7.10 -4.35
C TYR A 310 3.75 6.80 -5.41
N ILE A 311 3.36 6.75 -6.68
CA ILE A 311 4.29 6.38 -7.77
C ILE A 311 5.32 7.49 -8.01
N LEU A 312 4.92 8.77 -7.97
CA LEU A 312 5.86 9.88 -8.15
C LEU A 312 6.93 9.91 -7.04
N ASP A 313 6.54 9.69 -5.78
CA ASP A 313 7.48 9.63 -4.66
C ASP A 313 8.31 8.33 -4.69
N GLN A 314 7.72 7.21 -5.08
CA GLN A 314 8.42 5.94 -5.32
C GLN A 314 9.53 6.11 -6.36
N VAL A 315 9.26 6.75 -7.49
CA VAL A 315 10.23 6.92 -8.58
C VAL A 315 11.43 7.74 -8.11
N LYS A 316 11.21 8.87 -7.44
CA LYS A 316 12.29 9.69 -6.88
C LYS A 316 13.19 8.87 -5.96
N ALA A 317 12.60 8.13 -5.03
CA ALA A 317 13.36 7.35 -4.06
C ALA A 317 14.07 6.13 -4.68
N LEU A 318 13.46 5.49 -5.68
CA LEU A 318 14.12 4.41 -6.44
C LEU A 318 15.30 4.94 -7.23
N GLU A 319 15.19 6.11 -7.89
CA GLU A 319 16.29 6.69 -8.64
C GLU A 319 17.46 7.08 -7.73
N GLU A 320 17.19 7.73 -6.59
CA GLU A 320 18.22 8.10 -5.62
C GLU A 320 18.99 6.87 -5.11
N GLU A 321 18.27 5.80 -4.75
CA GLU A 321 18.88 4.56 -4.27
C GLU A 321 19.62 3.81 -5.39
N LEU A 322 19.09 3.79 -6.62
CA LEU A 322 19.79 3.19 -7.78
C LEU A 322 21.10 3.92 -8.07
N LEU A 323 21.09 5.25 -8.14
CA LEU A 323 22.30 6.05 -8.34
C LEU A 323 23.35 5.77 -7.25
N LEU A 324 22.91 5.65 -6.00
CA LEU A 324 23.78 5.28 -4.88
C LEU A 324 24.38 3.88 -5.07
N ARG A 325 23.56 2.87 -5.40
CA ARG A 325 24.02 1.48 -5.58
C ARG A 325 24.98 1.35 -6.74
N ILE A 326 24.64 1.91 -7.90
CA ILE A 326 25.47 1.88 -9.12
C ILE A 326 26.84 2.51 -8.82
N LYS A 327 26.85 3.68 -8.15
CA LYS A 327 28.10 4.32 -7.73
C LYS A 327 28.90 3.42 -6.79
N GLN A 328 28.28 2.86 -5.75
CA GLN A 328 28.94 1.95 -4.79
C GLN A 328 29.41 0.63 -5.41
N GLN A 329 28.92 0.27 -6.59
CA GLN A 329 29.36 -0.91 -7.36
C GLN A 329 30.55 -0.60 -8.28
N GLY A 330 31.02 0.65 -8.32
CA GLY A 330 32.10 1.09 -9.20
C GLY A 330 31.65 1.24 -10.66
N LEU A 331 30.35 1.44 -10.90
CA LEU A 331 29.76 1.59 -12.22
C LEU A 331 29.38 3.05 -12.50
N SER A 332 29.34 3.40 -13.78
CA SER A 332 28.92 4.72 -14.28
C SER A 332 27.67 4.65 -15.15
N VAL A 333 26.85 3.61 -14.96
CA VAL A 333 25.58 3.40 -15.68
C VAL A 333 24.59 4.48 -15.24
N LYS A 334 23.83 5.02 -16.19
CA LYS A 334 22.71 5.91 -15.89
C LYS A 334 21.46 5.04 -15.78
N PRO A 335 20.83 4.92 -14.59
CA PRO A 335 19.59 4.14 -14.48
C PRO A 335 18.50 4.80 -15.34
N GLN A 336 17.44 4.06 -15.67
CA GLN A 336 16.26 4.61 -16.33
C GLN A 336 15.01 4.10 -15.61
N ILE A 337 14.10 5.00 -15.23
CA ILE A 337 12.79 4.61 -14.67
C ILE A 337 11.68 5.17 -15.55
N LEU A 338 10.86 4.28 -16.10
CA LEU A 338 9.77 4.65 -17.00
C LEU A 338 8.42 4.39 -16.33
N VAL A 339 7.65 5.45 -16.08
CA VAL A 339 6.26 5.34 -15.65
C VAL A 339 5.37 5.30 -16.89
N VAL A 340 4.84 4.14 -17.22
CA VAL A 340 4.01 3.93 -18.41
C VAL A 340 2.54 4.06 -18.06
N THR A 341 1.88 5.01 -18.74
CA THR A 341 0.47 5.36 -18.52
C THR A 341 -0.23 5.65 -19.84
N ARG A 342 -1.53 5.95 -19.80
CA ARG A 342 -2.32 6.28 -20.99
C ARG A 342 -2.04 7.71 -21.47
N LEU A 343 -1.93 7.88 -22.79
CA LEU A 343 -2.00 9.19 -23.45
C LEU A 343 -3.48 9.57 -23.65
N ILE A 344 -3.87 10.73 -23.11
CA ILE A 344 -5.23 11.27 -23.22
C ILE A 344 -5.15 12.57 -24.03
N PRO A 345 -5.47 12.55 -25.33
CA PRO A 345 -5.45 13.76 -26.17
C PRO A 345 -6.32 14.91 -25.65
N ASP A 346 -7.50 14.61 -25.12
CA ASP A 346 -8.45 15.61 -24.62
C ASP A 346 -8.20 15.91 -23.13
N ALA A 347 -6.97 16.32 -22.81
CA ALA A 347 -6.38 16.36 -21.46
C ALA A 347 -6.90 17.46 -20.49
N GLN A 348 -7.97 18.18 -20.81
CA GLN A 348 -8.61 19.21 -19.93
C GLN A 348 -7.64 20.16 -19.19
N GLY A 349 -6.58 20.64 -19.85
CA GLY A 349 -5.60 21.57 -19.26
C GLY A 349 -4.41 20.91 -18.54
N THR A 350 -4.38 19.58 -18.47
CA THR A 350 -3.24 18.81 -17.92
C THR A 350 -2.22 18.44 -18.99
N LYS A 351 -1.05 17.95 -18.58
CA LYS A 351 0.00 17.41 -19.50
C LYS A 351 -0.26 15.97 -19.96
N CYS A 352 -1.44 15.40 -19.72
CA CYS A 352 -1.75 14.01 -20.06
C CYS A 352 -1.80 13.72 -21.57
N ASN A 353 -1.77 14.76 -22.42
CA ASN A 353 -1.63 14.66 -23.86
C ASN A 353 -0.15 14.62 -24.33
N GLN A 354 0.82 14.87 -23.44
CA GLN A 354 2.24 14.85 -23.76
C GLN A 354 2.78 13.44 -23.69
N GLU A 355 3.41 13.01 -24.78
CA GLU A 355 3.86 11.65 -24.97
C GLU A 355 4.98 11.23 -23.99
N ILE A 356 5.88 12.17 -23.66
CA ILE A 356 6.98 11.97 -22.70
C ILE A 356 7.03 13.20 -21.79
N GLU A 357 7.19 12.98 -20.48
CA GLU A 357 7.36 14.04 -19.49
C GLU A 357 8.41 13.62 -18.45
N PRO A 358 9.48 14.40 -18.23
CA PRO A 358 10.44 14.14 -17.15
C PRO A 358 9.79 14.23 -15.77
N VAL A 359 10.14 13.33 -14.86
CA VAL A 359 9.67 13.39 -13.47
C VAL A 359 10.45 14.47 -12.72
N LEU A 360 9.75 15.35 -11.99
CA LEU A 360 10.34 16.43 -11.22
C LEU A 360 11.25 15.89 -10.12
N ASN A 361 12.37 16.58 -9.91
CA ASN A 361 13.42 16.20 -8.95
C ASN A 361 14.05 14.83 -9.23
N THR A 362 14.10 14.44 -10.51
CA THR A 362 14.82 13.25 -10.99
C THR A 362 15.65 13.61 -12.22
N ALA A 363 16.73 12.86 -12.47
CA ALA A 363 17.64 13.07 -13.60
C ALA A 363 17.38 12.12 -14.76
N HIS A 364 16.81 10.95 -14.50
CA HIS A 364 16.74 9.84 -15.45
C HIS A 364 15.37 9.12 -15.47
N SER A 365 14.35 9.74 -14.88
CA SER A 365 13.02 9.16 -14.78
C SER A 365 12.01 9.92 -15.64
N HIS A 366 11.18 9.18 -16.38
CA HIS A 366 10.25 9.73 -17.35
C HIS A 366 8.86 9.08 -17.23
N ILE A 367 7.81 9.87 -17.41
CA ILE A 367 6.47 9.40 -17.69
C ILE A 367 6.37 9.19 -19.20
N ILE A 368 6.01 7.99 -19.62
CA ILE A 368 5.75 7.64 -21.01
C ILE A 368 4.27 7.35 -21.19
N ARG A 369 3.63 8.11 -22.07
CA ARG A 369 2.20 7.97 -22.35
C ARG A 369 1.98 7.24 -23.67
N VAL A 370 1.13 6.22 -23.66
CA VAL A 370 0.77 5.43 -24.85
C VAL A 370 -0.74 5.56 -25.09
N PRO A 371 -1.19 5.92 -26.31
CA PRO A 371 -2.61 6.07 -26.56
C PRO A 371 -3.33 4.73 -26.54
N PHE A 372 -4.62 4.76 -26.21
CA PHE A 372 -5.49 3.64 -26.55
C PHE A 372 -5.90 3.71 -28.01
N MET A 373 -5.96 2.55 -28.63
CA MET A 373 -6.30 2.38 -30.04
C MET A 373 -7.64 1.68 -30.16
N THR A 374 -8.45 2.14 -31.10
CA THR A 374 -9.69 1.51 -31.57
C THR A 374 -9.58 1.26 -33.08
N ASP A 375 -10.55 0.55 -33.65
CA ASP A 375 -10.64 0.37 -35.11
C ASP A 375 -10.73 1.71 -35.88
N LYS A 376 -11.15 2.79 -35.20
CA LYS A 376 -11.25 4.15 -35.75
C LYS A 376 -10.02 5.02 -35.47
N GLY A 377 -8.96 4.46 -34.86
CA GLY A 377 -7.75 5.18 -34.46
C GLY A 377 -7.67 5.49 -32.96
N VAL A 378 -6.93 6.54 -32.60
CA VAL A 378 -6.63 6.92 -31.21
C VAL A 378 -7.91 7.31 -30.45
N LEU A 379 -8.14 6.69 -29.29
CA LEU A 379 -9.22 7.06 -28.38
C LEU A 379 -8.84 8.30 -27.57
N ARG A 380 -9.56 9.40 -27.80
CA ARG A 380 -9.15 10.74 -27.34
C ARG A 380 -9.59 11.09 -25.93
N GLN A 381 -10.78 10.65 -25.55
CA GLN A 381 -11.42 10.97 -24.29
C GLN A 381 -10.93 10.09 -23.14
N TRP A 382 -11.06 10.57 -21.91
CA TRP A 382 -10.84 9.76 -20.71
C TRP A 382 -11.80 8.55 -20.65
N VAL A 383 -11.33 7.47 -20.04
CA VAL A 383 -12.07 6.22 -19.82
C VAL A 383 -11.91 5.84 -18.35
N SER A 384 -13.03 5.50 -17.73
CA SER A 384 -13.07 4.98 -16.36
C SER A 384 -12.20 3.74 -16.22
N ARG A 385 -11.55 3.58 -15.07
CA ARG A 385 -10.79 2.37 -14.72
C ARG A 385 -11.62 1.08 -14.80
N PHE A 386 -12.95 1.19 -14.67
CA PHE A 386 -13.86 0.05 -14.83
C PHE A 386 -14.10 -0.33 -16.31
N ASP A 387 -13.92 0.60 -17.24
CA ASP A 387 -14.27 0.40 -18.67
C ASP A 387 -13.02 0.16 -19.54
N ILE A 388 -11.85 -0.02 -18.91
CA ILE A 388 -10.54 0.05 -19.55
C ILE A 388 -10.10 -1.26 -20.24
N TYR A 389 -10.69 -2.39 -19.84
CA TYR A 389 -10.22 -3.73 -20.18
C TYR A 389 -10.09 -4.05 -21.68
N PRO A 390 -10.98 -3.58 -22.58
CA PRO A 390 -10.86 -3.84 -24.02
C PRO A 390 -9.56 -3.33 -24.63
N TYR A 391 -8.98 -2.28 -24.07
CA TYR A 391 -7.81 -1.60 -24.64
C TYR A 391 -6.49 -2.17 -24.14
N LEU A 392 -6.48 -2.92 -23.04
CA LEU A 392 -5.25 -3.28 -22.32
C LEU A 392 -4.33 -4.20 -23.11
N GLU A 393 -4.87 -5.14 -23.89
CA GLU A 393 -4.04 -6.06 -24.69
C GLU A 393 -3.25 -5.29 -25.76
N ARG A 394 -3.94 -4.45 -26.52
CA ARG A 394 -3.31 -3.63 -27.56
C ARG A 394 -2.35 -2.60 -26.96
N PHE A 395 -2.77 -1.94 -25.87
CA PHE A 395 -1.92 -1.03 -25.11
C PHE A 395 -0.63 -1.72 -24.66
N THR A 396 -0.69 -2.96 -24.18
CA THR A 396 0.50 -3.72 -23.79
C THR A 396 1.46 -3.90 -24.96
N GLN A 397 0.95 -4.21 -26.16
CA GLN A 397 1.78 -4.39 -27.36
C GLN A 397 2.49 -3.08 -27.73
N ASP A 398 1.74 -1.99 -27.81
CA ASP A 398 2.25 -0.66 -28.19
C ASP A 398 3.22 -0.13 -27.12
N ALA A 399 2.89 -0.30 -25.84
CA ALA A 399 3.76 0.04 -24.71
C ALA A 399 5.05 -0.79 -24.70
N THR A 400 4.98 -2.09 -25.01
CA THR A 400 6.19 -2.93 -25.12
C THR A 400 7.13 -2.40 -26.19
N ALA A 401 6.62 -2.09 -27.38
CA ALA A 401 7.43 -1.57 -28.47
C ALA A 401 8.10 -0.24 -28.08
N LYS A 402 7.33 0.65 -27.44
CA LYS A 402 7.83 1.96 -27.03
C LYS A 402 8.85 1.90 -25.89
N VAL A 403 8.63 1.04 -24.90
CA VAL A 403 9.59 0.81 -23.80
C VAL A 403 10.90 0.27 -24.35
N LEU A 404 10.87 -0.74 -25.22
CA LEU A 404 12.08 -1.29 -25.83
C LEU A 404 12.79 -0.27 -26.72
N GLY A 405 12.04 0.57 -27.44
CA GLY A 405 12.61 1.65 -28.24
C GLY A 405 13.27 2.75 -27.41
N HIS A 406 12.75 3.03 -26.21
CA HIS A 406 13.32 4.04 -25.31
C HIS A 406 14.51 3.53 -24.49
N LEU A 407 14.46 2.29 -24.01
CA LEU A 407 15.52 1.68 -23.22
C LEU A 407 16.64 1.07 -24.06
N GLU A 408 16.39 0.82 -25.35
CA GLU A 408 17.26 0.07 -26.29
C GLU A 408 17.63 -1.36 -25.81
N CYS A 409 17.00 -1.82 -24.73
CA CYS A 409 17.19 -3.12 -24.12
C CYS A 409 15.92 -3.53 -23.35
N LYS A 410 15.95 -4.71 -22.72
CA LYS A 410 14.85 -5.14 -21.85
C LYS A 410 14.95 -4.45 -20.48
N PRO A 411 13.82 -4.16 -19.82
CA PRO A 411 13.86 -3.73 -18.43
C PRO A 411 14.34 -4.86 -17.51
N ASP A 412 14.96 -4.49 -16.40
CA ASP A 412 15.44 -5.44 -15.38
C ASP A 412 14.34 -5.78 -14.37
N LEU A 413 13.43 -4.82 -14.13
CA LEU A 413 12.30 -4.95 -13.21
C LEU A 413 11.06 -4.28 -13.80
N ILE A 414 9.92 -4.98 -13.71
CA ILE A 414 8.59 -4.43 -14.05
C ILE A 414 7.73 -4.40 -12.79
N LEU A 415 7.12 -3.25 -12.51
CA LEU A 415 6.18 -3.05 -11.42
C LEU A 415 4.78 -2.73 -11.97
N GLY A 416 3.79 -3.55 -11.63
CA GLY A 416 2.38 -3.25 -11.88
C GLY A 416 1.74 -2.47 -10.72
N ASN A 417 0.83 -1.56 -11.03
CA ASN A 417 0.02 -0.86 -10.03
C ASN A 417 -1.47 -0.95 -10.39
N TYR A 418 -2.29 -1.31 -9.40
CA TYR A 418 -3.73 -1.55 -9.54
C TYR A 418 -4.05 -2.63 -10.58
N THR A 419 -5.33 -2.97 -10.78
CA THR A 419 -5.75 -4.14 -11.57
C THR A 419 -5.27 -4.07 -13.03
N ASP A 420 -5.47 -2.94 -13.70
CA ASP A 420 -5.11 -2.69 -15.09
C ASP A 420 -3.59 -2.66 -15.30
N GLY A 421 -2.85 -1.92 -14.46
CA GLY A 421 -1.39 -1.88 -14.49
C GLY A 421 -0.77 -3.22 -14.14
N ASN A 422 -1.32 -3.97 -13.16
CA ASN A 422 -0.89 -5.31 -12.81
C ASN A 422 -1.09 -6.30 -13.96
N LEU A 423 -2.21 -6.22 -14.68
CA LEU A 423 -2.45 -7.07 -15.85
C LEU A 423 -1.48 -6.75 -16.99
N VAL A 424 -1.32 -5.48 -17.35
CA VAL A 424 -0.39 -5.05 -18.42
C VAL A 424 1.05 -5.43 -18.07
N ALA A 425 1.47 -5.20 -16.82
CA ALA A 425 2.77 -5.61 -16.31
C ALA A 425 2.96 -7.13 -16.40
N SER A 426 1.93 -7.92 -16.08
CA SER A 426 1.95 -9.38 -16.18
C SER A 426 2.16 -9.85 -17.62
N LEU A 427 1.47 -9.26 -18.58
CA LEU A 427 1.60 -9.58 -20.00
C LEU A 427 2.99 -9.21 -20.54
N MET A 428 3.50 -8.03 -20.21
CA MET A 428 4.83 -7.59 -20.64
C MET A 428 5.95 -8.42 -20.01
N ALA A 429 5.92 -8.64 -18.70
CA ALA A 429 6.95 -9.41 -18.00
C ALA A 429 7.01 -10.86 -18.51
N ASN A 430 5.84 -11.44 -18.80
CA ASN A 430 5.74 -12.76 -19.42
C ASN A 430 6.38 -12.78 -20.82
N LYS A 431 6.09 -11.78 -21.66
CA LYS A 431 6.64 -11.67 -23.02
C LYS A 431 8.16 -11.46 -23.02
N LEU A 432 8.68 -10.64 -22.11
CA LEU A 432 10.10 -10.25 -22.10
C LEU A 432 10.97 -11.19 -21.25
N GLY A 433 10.37 -11.97 -20.35
CA GLY A 433 11.08 -12.82 -19.40
C GLY A 433 11.59 -12.08 -18.16
N VAL A 434 11.02 -10.93 -17.81
CA VAL A 434 11.51 -10.01 -16.77
C VAL A 434 10.90 -10.32 -15.39
N THR A 435 11.56 -9.91 -14.31
CA THR A 435 11.05 -10.05 -12.94
C THR A 435 9.85 -9.12 -12.72
N LEU A 436 8.77 -9.64 -12.14
CA LEU A 436 7.51 -8.91 -11.96
C LEU A 436 7.17 -8.69 -10.49
N GLY A 437 7.10 -7.43 -10.08
CA GLY A 437 6.44 -7.00 -8.84
C GLY A 437 5.04 -6.46 -9.11
N THR A 438 4.09 -6.69 -8.21
CA THR A 438 2.74 -6.07 -8.29
C THR A 438 2.37 -5.36 -7.00
N ILE A 439 1.65 -4.24 -7.14
CA ILE A 439 1.10 -3.44 -6.03
C ILE A 439 -0.40 -3.28 -6.32
N ALA A 440 -1.27 -3.77 -5.44
CA ALA A 440 -2.72 -3.67 -5.67
C ALA A 440 -3.25 -2.25 -5.47
N HIS A 441 -2.73 -1.51 -4.47
CA HIS A 441 -3.31 -0.27 -3.92
C HIS A 441 -4.69 -0.46 -3.29
N ALA A 442 -5.60 -1.14 -3.98
CA ALA A 442 -6.91 -1.56 -3.49
C ALA A 442 -7.41 -2.78 -4.28
N LEU A 443 -8.17 -3.66 -3.62
CA LEU A 443 -8.90 -4.75 -4.27
C LEU A 443 -10.40 -4.54 -4.14
N GLU A 444 -11.06 -4.22 -5.27
CA GLU A 444 -12.46 -3.76 -5.28
C GLU A 444 -13.45 -4.79 -4.73
N LYS A 445 -13.15 -6.09 -4.82
CA LYS A 445 -13.98 -7.16 -4.24
C LYS A 445 -14.27 -6.97 -2.74
N THR A 446 -13.34 -6.33 -2.01
CA THR A 446 -13.53 -6.05 -0.57
C THR A 446 -14.20 -4.71 -0.26
N LYS A 447 -14.25 -3.82 -1.25
CA LYS A 447 -14.90 -2.51 -1.15
C LYS A 447 -16.37 -2.57 -1.53
N TYR A 448 -16.74 -3.49 -2.42
CA TYR A 448 -18.12 -3.76 -2.82
C TYR A 448 -18.55 -5.11 -2.22
N GLU A 449 -19.30 -5.05 -1.13
CA GLU A 449 -19.78 -6.25 -0.44
C GLU A 449 -20.62 -7.14 -1.38
N ASP A 450 -20.37 -8.46 -1.32
CA ASP A 450 -21.04 -9.47 -2.15
C ASP A 450 -20.89 -9.24 -3.67
N SER A 451 -19.92 -8.42 -4.10
CA SER A 451 -19.71 -8.12 -5.52
C SER A 451 -19.31 -9.32 -6.37
N ASP A 452 -18.76 -10.36 -5.75
CA ASP A 452 -18.45 -11.63 -6.41
C ASP A 452 -19.69 -12.46 -6.69
N ILE A 453 -20.57 -12.66 -5.71
CA ILE A 453 -21.80 -13.45 -5.87
C ILE A 453 -22.87 -12.69 -6.65
N LYS A 454 -22.95 -11.36 -6.51
CA LYS A 454 -23.86 -10.46 -7.23
C LYS A 454 -23.23 -9.83 -8.47
N TRP A 455 -22.13 -10.40 -8.97
CA TRP A 455 -21.35 -9.80 -10.05
C TRP A 455 -22.21 -9.48 -11.28
N LYS A 456 -23.15 -10.37 -11.67
CA LYS A 456 -24.03 -10.18 -12.84
C LYS A 456 -24.84 -8.88 -12.78
N GLU A 457 -25.28 -8.46 -11.58
CA GLU A 457 -26.05 -7.23 -11.38
C GLU A 457 -25.15 -5.98 -11.48
N LEU A 458 -23.89 -6.13 -11.07
CA LEU A 458 -22.91 -5.03 -10.99
C LEU A 458 -22.07 -4.90 -12.27
N ASP A 459 -21.97 -5.96 -13.06
CA ASP A 459 -21.12 -6.06 -14.24
C ASP A 459 -21.43 -5.01 -15.32
N PRO A 460 -22.70 -4.65 -15.61
CA PRO A 460 -22.99 -3.59 -16.59
C PRO A 460 -22.44 -2.21 -16.22
N LYS A 461 -22.10 -1.97 -14.94
CA LYS A 461 -21.60 -0.68 -14.44
C LYS A 461 -20.11 -0.71 -14.09
N TYR A 462 -19.64 -1.81 -13.50
CA TYR A 462 -18.30 -1.89 -12.92
C TYR A 462 -17.40 -2.92 -13.61
N HIS A 463 -17.96 -3.78 -14.47
CA HIS A 463 -17.23 -4.82 -15.18
C HIS A 463 -16.35 -5.71 -14.27
N PHE A 464 -16.89 -6.06 -13.09
CA PHE A 464 -16.18 -6.86 -12.09
C PHE A 464 -15.77 -8.25 -12.58
N SER A 465 -16.46 -8.82 -13.57
CA SER A 465 -16.04 -10.05 -14.21
C SER A 465 -14.63 -9.92 -14.82
N CYS A 466 -14.36 -8.82 -15.53
CA CYS A 466 -13.03 -8.52 -16.08
C CYS A 466 -12.05 -8.22 -14.95
N GLN A 467 -12.45 -7.39 -13.99
CA GLN A 467 -11.58 -6.95 -12.91
C GLN A 467 -11.07 -8.10 -12.05
N PHE A 468 -11.97 -8.93 -11.51
CA PHE A 468 -11.58 -10.04 -10.62
C PHE A 468 -10.80 -11.13 -11.38
N THR A 469 -11.10 -11.32 -12.66
CA THR A 469 -10.31 -12.20 -13.54
C THR A 469 -8.89 -11.67 -13.71
N ALA A 470 -8.73 -10.37 -13.99
CA ALA A 470 -7.44 -9.71 -14.14
C ALA A 470 -6.62 -9.73 -12.83
N ASP A 471 -7.27 -9.46 -11.69
CA ASP A 471 -6.65 -9.54 -10.37
C ASP A 471 -6.11 -10.95 -10.10
N ILE A 472 -6.90 -12.00 -10.34
CA ILE A 472 -6.44 -13.40 -10.16
C ILE A 472 -5.27 -13.75 -11.08
N ILE A 473 -5.32 -13.29 -12.33
CA ILE A 473 -4.21 -13.49 -13.28
C ILE A 473 -2.94 -12.82 -12.76
N ALA A 474 -3.03 -11.57 -12.34
CA ALA A 474 -1.85 -10.81 -11.94
C ALA A 474 -1.27 -11.25 -10.59
N MET A 475 -2.11 -11.55 -9.59
CA MET A 475 -1.70 -12.12 -8.30
C MET A 475 -0.84 -13.38 -8.49
N ASN A 476 -1.24 -14.23 -9.43
CA ASN A 476 -0.57 -15.49 -9.71
C ASN A 476 0.59 -15.37 -10.69
N SER A 477 0.62 -14.32 -11.52
CA SER A 477 1.75 -14.02 -12.42
C SER A 477 2.93 -13.38 -11.71
N ALA A 478 2.68 -12.63 -10.63
CA ALA A 478 3.70 -11.90 -9.87
C ALA A 478 4.79 -12.81 -9.29
N ASP A 479 6.05 -12.40 -9.46
CA ASP A 479 7.20 -13.00 -8.77
C ASP A 479 7.21 -12.60 -7.30
N PHE A 480 6.84 -11.35 -7.01
CA PHE A 480 6.56 -10.85 -5.66
C PHE A 480 5.43 -9.82 -5.66
N ILE A 481 4.76 -9.70 -4.52
CA ILE A 481 3.66 -8.76 -4.28
C ILE A 481 4.09 -7.83 -3.15
N ILE A 482 3.96 -6.53 -3.38
CA ILE A 482 4.19 -5.50 -2.37
C ILE A 482 2.84 -5.06 -1.81
N THR A 483 2.72 -5.07 -0.48
CA THR A 483 1.60 -4.45 0.23
C THR A 483 2.10 -3.35 1.18
N SER A 484 1.23 -2.41 1.49
CA SER A 484 1.56 -1.32 2.43
C SER A 484 1.45 -1.78 3.89
N THR A 485 0.58 -2.77 4.16
CA THR A 485 0.31 -3.29 5.51
C THR A 485 0.14 -4.81 5.50
N TYR A 486 0.23 -5.41 6.68
CA TYR A 486 -0.16 -6.79 6.88
C TYR A 486 -1.68 -6.97 6.77
N GLN A 487 -2.50 -5.98 7.18
CA GLN A 487 -3.96 -6.09 7.01
C GLN A 487 -4.40 -6.17 5.55
N GLU A 488 -3.68 -5.55 4.62
CA GLU A 488 -3.94 -5.72 3.19
C GLU A 488 -3.85 -7.20 2.77
N ILE A 489 -2.94 -7.96 3.37
CA ILE A 489 -2.76 -9.39 3.06
C ILE A 489 -3.76 -10.24 3.83
N ALA A 490 -3.71 -10.22 5.18
CA ALA A 490 -4.40 -11.16 6.07
C ALA A 490 -5.33 -10.47 7.08
N GLY A 491 -5.57 -9.16 6.95
CA GLY A 491 -6.56 -8.45 7.74
C GLY A 491 -6.25 -8.42 9.24
N SER A 492 -7.30 -8.47 10.04
CA SER A 492 -7.24 -8.53 11.51
C SER A 492 -7.79 -9.86 12.00
N LYS A 493 -7.81 -10.08 13.33
CA LYS A 493 -8.44 -11.27 13.92
C LYS A 493 -9.90 -11.42 13.49
N ASN A 494 -10.61 -10.29 13.35
CA ASN A 494 -12.06 -10.29 13.14
C ASN A 494 -12.46 -10.09 11.67
N ARG A 495 -11.61 -9.47 10.85
CA ARG A 495 -11.90 -9.16 9.45
C ARG A 495 -10.83 -9.74 8.53
N PRO A 496 -11.18 -10.50 7.48
CA PRO A 496 -10.21 -11.04 6.55
C PRO A 496 -9.50 -9.94 5.76
N GLY A 497 -8.27 -10.24 5.34
CA GLY A 497 -7.48 -9.33 4.51
C GLY A 497 -8.04 -9.15 3.10
N GLN A 498 -7.53 -8.16 2.38
CA GLN A 498 -7.95 -7.90 1.00
C GLN A 498 -7.57 -9.09 0.10
N TYR A 499 -6.29 -9.48 0.11
CA TYR A 499 -5.83 -10.67 -0.62
C TYR A 499 -6.43 -11.96 -0.06
N GLU A 500 -6.55 -12.09 1.26
CA GLU A 500 -7.18 -13.26 1.89
C GLU A 500 -8.60 -13.53 1.38
N SER A 501 -9.38 -12.47 1.12
CA SER A 501 -10.72 -12.62 0.56
C SER A 501 -10.74 -13.23 -0.85
N HIS A 502 -9.60 -13.28 -1.55
CA HIS A 502 -9.45 -13.90 -2.87
C HIS A 502 -8.93 -15.35 -2.78
N MET A 503 -8.74 -15.90 -1.57
CA MET A 503 -8.34 -17.30 -1.39
C MET A 503 -9.39 -18.25 -1.96
N ALA A 504 -10.67 -18.02 -1.65
CA ALA A 504 -11.78 -18.78 -2.19
C ALA A 504 -13.01 -17.88 -2.38
N PHE A 505 -13.57 -17.85 -3.59
CA PHE A 505 -14.80 -17.12 -3.90
C PHE A 505 -15.42 -17.67 -5.19
N THR A 506 -16.61 -17.19 -5.54
CA THR A 506 -17.31 -17.65 -6.74
C THR A 506 -17.99 -16.50 -7.46
N MET A 507 -17.98 -16.54 -8.78
CA MET A 507 -18.78 -15.71 -9.67
C MET A 507 -19.76 -16.65 -10.38
N PRO A 508 -20.98 -16.87 -9.82
CA PRO A 508 -21.91 -17.87 -10.34
C PRO A 508 -22.21 -17.67 -11.83
N GLY A 509 -22.10 -18.73 -12.63
CA GLY A 509 -22.24 -18.70 -14.08
C GLY A 509 -20.99 -18.29 -14.86
N LEU A 510 -19.85 -18.03 -14.19
CA LEU A 510 -18.58 -17.69 -14.83
C LEU A 510 -17.45 -18.62 -14.37
N SER A 511 -17.09 -18.59 -13.09
CA SER A 511 -16.04 -19.45 -12.53
C SER A 511 -16.12 -19.55 -11.01
N ARG A 512 -15.60 -20.66 -10.48
CA ARG A 512 -15.45 -20.93 -9.04
C ARG A 512 -13.97 -20.92 -8.68
N VAL A 513 -13.53 -19.97 -7.87
CA VAL A 513 -12.14 -19.89 -7.40
C VAL A 513 -12.02 -20.68 -6.10
N VAL A 514 -11.54 -21.91 -6.21
CA VAL A 514 -11.39 -22.83 -5.06
C VAL A 514 -10.09 -22.54 -4.30
N SER A 515 -9.04 -22.17 -5.03
CA SER A 515 -7.77 -21.70 -4.46
C SER A 515 -7.19 -20.62 -5.37
N GLY A 516 -7.54 -19.36 -5.10
CA GLY A 516 -7.12 -18.20 -5.89
C GLY A 516 -5.75 -17.66 -5.54
N ILE A 517 -5.48 -17.48 -4.25
CA ILE A 517 -4.21 -17.00 -3.71
C ILE A 517 -3.97 -17.66 -2.34
N ASN A 518 -2.74 -17.63 -1.85
CA ASN A 518 -2.39 -18.09 -0.51
C ASN A 518 -1.65 -16.98 0.23
N VAL A 519 -2.20 -16.49 1.34
CA VAL A 519 -1.58 -15.41 2.13
C VAL A 519 -0.24 -15.79 2.76
N PHE A 520 0.06 -17.09 2.84
CA PHE A 520 1.34 -17.63 3.28
C PHE A 520 2.35 -17.81 2.15
N ASP A 521 2.01 -17.44 0.91
CA ASP A 521 2.94 -17.51 -0.21
C ASP A 521 4.13 -16.57 0.06
N PRO A 522 5.37 -17.06 -0.04
CA PRO A 522 6.56 -16.23 0.18
C PRO A 522 6.74 -15.13 -0.86
N LYS A 523 5.83 -14.94 -1.82
CA LYS A 523 5.80 -13.77 -2.70
C LYS A 523 5.33 -12.49 -2.01
N PHE A 524 4.58 -12.59 -0.91
CA PHE A 524 4.05 -11.41 -0.22
C PHE A 524 5.11 -10.71 0.63
N ASN A 525 5.26 -9.41 0.42
CA ASN A 525 6.19 -8.57 1.17
C ASN A 525 5.56 -7.24 1.56
N ILE A 526 5.79 -6.82 2.80
CA ILE A 526 5.36 -5.52 3.30
C ILE A 526 6.48 -4.49 3.10
N ALA A 527 6.22 -3.54 2.21
CA ALA A 527 7.03 -2.35 2.02
C ALA A 527 6.12 -1.12 2.17
N ALA A 528 6.03 -0.63 3.40
CA ALA A 528 5.20 0.53 3.70
C ALA A 528 5.80 1.80 3.06
N PRO A 529 4.98 2.66 2.42
CA PRO A 529 5.45 3.94 1.91
C PRO A 529 5.78 4.92 3.04
N GLY A 530 6.49 5.99 2.71
CA GLY A 530 6.76 7.10 3.62
C GLY A 530 5.96 8.36 3.27
N ALA A 531 6.30 9.46 3.93
CA ALA A 531 5.93 10.81 3.49
C ALA A 531 7.17 11.52 2.92
N GLU A 532 6.98 12.49 2.04
CA GLU A 532 8.05 13.28 1.44
C GLU A 532 8.73 14.14 2.52
N GLN A 533 9.99 13.83 2.83
CA GLN A 533 10.71 14.44 3.97
C GLN A 533 11.08 15.91 3.75
N GLU A 534 10.97 16.43 2.53
CA GLU A 534 11.09 17.87 2.24
C GLU A 534 9.82 18.63 2.65
N VAL A 535 8.65 17.98 2.61
CA VAL A 535 7.36 18.56 2.97
C VAL A 535 7.05 18.33 4.45
N TYR A 536 7.25 17.11 4.92
CA TYR A 536 6.92 16.65 6.27
C TYR A 536 8.20 16.29 7.02
N PHE A 537 8.68 17.24 7.84
CA PHE A 537 9.88 17.10 8.66
C PHE A 537 9.64 17.61 10.09
N PRO A 538 10.49 17.26 11.06
CA PRO A 538 10.29 17.60 12.47
C PRO A 538 10.11 19.10 12.71
N PHE A 539 9.11 19.47 13.51
CA PHE A 539 8.83 20.87 13.88
C PHE A 539 9.99 21.60 14.58
N THR A 540 10.97 20.83 15.10
CA THR A 540 12.19 21.31 15.76
C THR A 540 13.25 21.83 14.78
N GLU A 541 13.18 21.49 13.49
CA GLU A 541 14.11 21.98 12.48
C GLU A 541 13.76 23.41 12.04
N LYS A 542 14.01 24.39 12.93
CA LYS A 542 13.59 25.79 12.76
C LYS A 542 14.09 26.44 11.47
N ASN A 543 15.27 26.05 10.99
CA ASN A 543 15.87 26.60 9.76
C ASN A 543 15.15 26.14 8.48
N LYS A 544 14.39 25.04 8.52
CA LYS A 544 13.64 24.54 7.35
C LYS A 544 12.18 24.98 7.34
N ARG A 545 11.69 25.64 8.39
CA ARG A 545 10.28 26.03 8.54
C ARG A 545 9.83 26.96 7.42
N PHE A 546 8.63 26.75 6.92
CA PHE A 546 8.04 27.58 5.87
C PHE A 546 7.36 28.81 6.47
N THR A 547 8.16 29.71 7.02
CA THR A 547 7.67 30.88 7.79
C THR A 547 6.82 31.84 6.96
N SER A 548 6.95 31.83 5.63
CA SER A 548 6.08 32.57 4.71
C SER A 548 4.60 32.19 4.82
N PHE A 549 4.28 30.97 5.26
CA PHE A 549 2.90 30.53 5.48
C PHE A 549 2.37 30.88 6.88
N HIS A 550 3.18 31.40 7.81
CA HIS A 550 2.73 31.67 9.18
C HIS A 550 1.56 32.66 9.24
N PRO A 551 1.55 33.79 8.52
CA PRO A 551 0.42 34.72 8.55
C PRO A 551 -0.90 34.08 8.10
N SER A 552 -0.86 33.30 7.01
CA SER A 552 -2.07 32.64 6.49
C SER A 552 -2.53 31.49 7.39
N ILE A 553 -1.60 30.76 8.03
CA ILE A 553 -1.93 29.72 9.01
C ILE A 553 -2.52 30.34 10.29
N GLU A 554 -2.00 31.48 10.75
CA GLU A 554 -2.54 32.19 11.91
C GLU A 554 -3.96 32.70 11.65
N GLU A 555 -4.22 33.24 10.46
CA GLU A 555 -5.56 33.61 10.02
C GLU A 555 -6.48 32.37 9.97
N LEU A 556 -6.02 31.30 9.33
CA LEU A 556 -6.75 30.04 9.18
C LEU A 556 -7.15 29.44 10.53
N LEU A 557 -6.28 29.48 11.53
CA LEU A 557 -6.53 28.90 12.85
C LEU A 557 -7.29 29.83 13.80
N TYR A 558 -6.98 31.13 13.79
CA TYR A 558 -7.34 32.01 14.90
C TYR A 558 -8.15 33.26 14.52
N SER A 559 -8.50 33.46 13.25
CA SER A 559 -9.47 34.49 12.87
C SER A 559 -10.81 34.22 13.57
N LYS A 560 -11.52 35.30 13.89
CA LYS A 560 -12.87 35.25 14.49
C LYS A 560 -13.98 35.26 13.44
N GLU A 561 -13.63 35.54 12.19
CA GLU A 561 -14.56 35.63 11.09
C GLU A 561 -14.75 34.27 10.41
N ASP A 562 -15.99 33.98 10.05
CA ASP A 562 -16.33 32.83 9.23
C ASP A 562 -16.13 33.22 7.76
N THR A 563 -15.44 32.38 6.99
CA THR A 563 -15.10 32.60 5.58
C THR A 563 -15.42 31.35 4.75
N SER A 564 -15.11 31.38 3.46
CA SER A 564 -15.16 30.18 2.63
C SER A 564 -14.10 29.14 2.97
N GLU A 565 -13.05 29.50 3.72
CA GLU A 565 -11.95 28.59 4.11
C GLU A 565 -12.10 28.02 5.52
N HIS A 566 -12.82 28.70 6.42
CA HIS A 566 -12.98 28.25 7.81
C HIS A 566 -14.25 28.81 8.49
N ILE A 567 -14.83 28.02 9.39
CA ILE A 567 -15.93 28.44 10.27
C ILE A 567 -15.65 28.09 11.74
N GLY A 568 -16.30 28.81 12.65
CA GLY A 568 -16.04 28.72 14.09
C GLY A 568 -14.79 29.52 14.48
N PHE A 569 -14.46 29.55 15.77
CA PHE A 569 -13.27 30.27 16.25
C PHE A 569 -12.74 29.64 17.53
N LEU A 570 -11.46 29.90 17.82
CA LEU A 570 -10.81 29.48 19.06
C LEU A 570 -10.73 30.67 20.04
N ALA A 571 -11.46 30.59 21.15
CA ALA A 571 -11.51 31.67 22.14
C ALA A 571 -10.21 31.79 22.94
N ASP A 572 -9.59 30.66 23.27
CA ASP A 572 -8.31 30.60 23.98
C ASP A 572 -7.21 30.07 23.06
N ARG A 573 -6.36 30.98 22.58
CA ARG A 573 -5.23 30.64 21.69
C ARG A 573 -4.07 29.92 22.39
N LYS A 574 -4.05 29.90 23.74
CA LYS A 574 -2.96 29.26 24.50
C LYS A 574 -3.18 27.77 24.71
N LYS A 575 -4.40 27.27 24.50
CA LYS A 575 -4.69 25.84 24.60
C LYS A 575 -4.02 25.07 23.47
N PRO A 576 -3.48 23.87 23.76
CA PRO A 576 -3.08 22.92 22.74
C PRO A 576 -4.21 22.61 21.76
N ILE A 577 -3.85 22.23 20.54
CA ILE A 577 -4.82 21.87 19.50
C ILE A 577 -4.87 20.36 19.30
N ILE A 578 -6.07 19.79 19.36
CA ILE A 578 -6.40 18.49 18.77
C ILE A 578 -6.66 18.73 17.29
N PHE A 579 -5.83 18.16 16.43
CA PHE A 579 -5.89 18.35 14.99
C PHE A 579 -6.31 17.06 14.28
N SER A 580 -7.22 17.17 13.33
CA SER A 580 -7.56 16.10 12.41
C SER A 580 -7.70 16.66 11.00
N MET A 581 -7.20 15.92 10.01
CA MET A 581 -7.30 16.27 8.59
C MET A 581 -7.64 15.02 7.79
N ALA A 582 -8.79 15.03 7.12
CA ALA A 582 -9.25 13.95 6.28
C ALA A 582 -10.35 14.43 5.33
N ARG A 583 -10.73 13.59 4.36
CA ARG A 583 -12.00 13.77 3.65
C ARG A 583 -13.17 13.66 4.64
N LEU A 584 -14.29 14.31 4.32
CA LEU A 584 -15.50 14.22 5.12
C LEU A 584 -16.41 13.13 4.55
N ASP A 585 -16.25 11.91 5.06
CA ASP A 585 -17.08 10.76 4.74
C ASP A 585 -17.37 9.93 6.01
N THR A 586 -18.33 9.01 5.93
CA THR A 586 -18.81 8.22 7.08
C THR A 586 -17.67 7.40 7.71
N VAL A 587 -16.76 6.88 6.87
CA VAL A 587 -15.68 6.00 7.29
C VAL A 587 -14.58 6.79 8.01
N LYS A 588 -14.26 8.00 7.55
CA LYS A 588 -13.29 8.89 8.19
C LYS A 588 -13.77 9.42 9.55
N ASN A 589 -15.08 9.45 9.79
CA ASN A 589 -15.67 9.63 11.12
C ASN A 589 -15.22 10.91 11.85
N ILE A 590 -15.02 12.01 11.10
CA ILE A 590 -14.70 13.32 11.68
C ILE A 590 -15.85 13.84 12.55
N SER A 591 -17.09 13.52 12.19
CA SER A 591 -18.26 13.81 13.02
C SER A 591 -18.23 13.03 14.34
N GLY A 592 -17.76 11.78 14.35
CA GLY A 592 -17.55 11.00 15.56
C GLY A 592 -16.58 11.68 16.52
N LEU A 593 -15.40 12.09 16.04
CA LEU A 593 -14.44 12.86 16.86
C LEU A 593 -15.05 14.14 17.42
N THR A 594 -15.83 14.86 16.62
CA THR A 594 -16.53 16.08 17.05
C THR A 594 -17.53 15.78 18.16
N GLU A 595 -18.24 14.65 18.07
CA GLU A 595 -19.13 14.18 19.14
C GLU A 595 -18.36 13.80 20.41
N TRP A 596 -17.26 13.05 20.30
CA TRP A 596 -16.43 12.63 21.44
C TRP A 596 -15.90 13.85 22.20
N TYR A 597 -15.38 14.82 21.47
CA TYR A 597 -14.92 16.09 22.02
C TYR A 597 -16.06 16.88 22.67
N GLY A 598 -17.23 16.96 22.00
CA GLY A 598 -18.37 17.72 22.51
C GLY A 598 -18.94 17.17 23.83
N LYS A 599 -18.97 15.85 23.99
CA LYS A 599 -19.40 15.15 25.22
C LYS A 599 -18.41 15.34 26.37
N SER A 600 -17.12 15.31 26.10
CA SER A 600 -16.08 15.36 27.13
C SER A 600 -15.75 16.79 27.57
N LYS A 601 -16.43 17.27 28.63
CA LYS A 601 -16.09 18.57 29.28
C LYS A 601 -14.63 18.64 29.72
N ARG A 602 -14.08 17.53 30.22
CA ARG A 602 -12.67 17.42 30.61
C ARG A 602 -11.76 17.73 29.42
N LEU A 603 -11.98 17.08 28.27
CA LEU A 603 -11.17 17.29 27.07
C LEU A 603 -11.25 18.73 26.55
N ARG A 604 -12.47 19.31 26.49
CA ARG A 604 -12.71 20.71 26.09
C ARG A 604 -12.00 21.74 26.97
N ASN A 605 -11.82 21.43 28.25
CA ASN A 605 -11.07 22.29 29.17
C ASN A 605 -9.56 22.24 28.92
N LEU A 606 -9.05 21.13 28.36
CA LEU A 606 -7.62 20.90 28.15
C LEU A 606 -7.12 21.42 26.80
N ALA A 607 -7.89 21.25 25.73
CA ALA A 607 -7.46 21.52 24.36
C ALA A 607 -8.60 22.10 23.50
N ASN A 608 -8.23 22.75 22.39
CA ASN A 608 -9.15 23.15 21.31
C ASN A 608 -9.26 22.04 20.26
N LEU A 609 -10.36 22.00 19.49
CA LEU A 609 -10.53 21.09 18.36
C LEU A 609 -10.39 21.84 17.02
N VAL A 610 -9.51 21.36 16.15
CA VAL A 610 -9.35 21.85 14.78
C VAL A 610 -9.53 20.67 13.81
N VAL A 611 -10.49 20.78 12.90
CA VAL A 611 -10.77 19.75 11.89
C VAL A 611 -10.68 20.36 10.50
N VAL A 612 -9.90 19.73 9.62
CA VAL A 612 -9.82 20.05 8.19
C VAL A 612 -10.57 18.95 7.44
N ALA A 613 -11.78 19.24 6.97
CA ALA A 613 -12.62 18.23 6.33
C ALA A 613 -13.72 18.82 5.44
N GLY A 614 -13.75 18.41 4.17
CA GLY A 614 -14.86 18.68 3.25
C GLY A 614 -15.23 20.15 3.06
N PHE A 615 -16.47 20.39 2.65
CA PHE A 615 -17.10 21.72 2.56
C PHE A 615 -17.95 22.03 3.80
N PHE A 616 -18.30 23.30 4.01
CA PHE A 616 -19.21 23.70 5.09
C PHE A 616 -20.68 23.69 4.69
N ASP A 617 -20.95 23.89 3.39
CA ASP A 617 -22.29 24.01 2.85
C ASP A 617 -22.64 22.73 2.07
N PRO A 618 -23.71 22.01 2.45
CA PRO A 618 -24.16 20.83 1.73
C PRO A 618 -24.38 21.06 0.23
N SER A 619 -24.79 22.27 -0.18
CA SER A 619 -25.08 22.60 -1.58
C SER A 619 -23.84 22.58 -2.49
N LYS A 620 -22.64 22.69 -1.91
CA LYS A 620 -21.36 22.65 -2.63
C LYS A 620 -20.86 21.24 -2.90
N SER A 621 -21.37 20.25 -2.18
CA SER A 621 -21.02 18.85 -2.40
C SER A 621 -22.01 18.18 -3.34
N LYS A 622 -21.50 17.27 -4.18
CA LYS A 622 -22.32 16.35 -4.98
C LYS A 622 -22.35 14.95 -4.37
N ASP A 623 -21.58 14.71 -3.32
CA ASP A 623 -21.46 13.43 -2.63
C ASP A 623 -22.48 13.34 -1.49
N ARG A 624 -23.26 12.25 -1.47
CA ARG A 624 -24.35 12.10 -0.50
C ARG A 624 -23.84 11.86 0.91
N GLU A 625 -22.71 11.19 1.08
CA GLU A 625 -22.12 10.94 2.40
C GLU A 625 -21.55 12.23 2.96
N GLU A 626 -20.81 12.99 2.15
CA GLU A 626 -20.29 14.29 2.55
C GLU A 626 -21.43 15.24 2.93
N ILE A 627 -22.50 15.33 2.14
CA ILE A 627 -23.71 16.12 2.48
C ILE A 627 -24.28 15.71 3.85
N ALA A 628 -24.41 14.41 4.11
CA ALA A 628 -24.94 13.91 5.38
C ALA A 628 -24.02 14.25 6.55
N GLU A 629 -22.70 14.09 6.37
CA GLU A 629 -21.70 14.38 7.39
C GLU A 629 -21.55 15.88 7.65
N ILE A 630 -21.70 16.76 6.63
CA ILE A 630 -21.78 18.22 6.80
C ILE A 630 -22.95 18.59 7.72
N ASN A 631 -24.15 18.07 7.42
CA ASN A 631 -25.33 18.32 8.24
C ASN A 631 -25.15 17.84 9.68
N LYS A 632 -24.53 16.67 9.85
CA LYS A 632 -24.21 16.10 11.16
C LYS A 632 -23.20 16.95 11.92
N MET A 633 -22.15 17.45 11.27
CA MET A 633 -21.17 18.36 11.86
C MET A 633 -21.84 19.63 12.41
N HIS A 634 -22.69 20.30 11.63
CA HIS A 634 -23.45 21.47 12.08
C HIS A 634 -24.33 21.15 13.28
N ALA A 635 -25.08 20.04 13.22
CA ALA A 635 -25.94 19.61 14.32
C ALA A 635 -25.15 19.34 15.61
N LEU A 636 -23.97 18.72 15.53
CA LEU A 636 -23.10 18.45 16.68
C LEU A 636 -22.52 19.73 17.28
N ILE A 637 -22.05 20.66 16.43
CA ILE A 637 -21.52 21.97 16.87
C ILE A 637 -22.60 22.74 17.63
N GLN A 638 -23.83 22.74 17.13
CA GLN A 638 -24.96 23.38 17.80
C GLN A 638 -25.35 22.66 19.09
N LYS A 639 -25.53 21.33 19.04
CA LYS A 639 -25.93 20.49 20.19
C LYS A 639 -25.00 20.63 21.38
N TYR A 640 -23.68 20.64 21.15
CA TYR A 640 -22.69 20.71 22.23
C TYR A 640 -22.14 22.12 22.48
N GLN A 641 -22.68 23.13 21.78
CA GLN A 641 -22.29 24.54 21.88
C GLN A 641 -20.77 24.73 21.75
N LEU A 642 -20.20 24.25 20.64
CA LEU A 642 -18.75 24.19 20.46
C LEU A 642 -18.10 25.50 19.99
N LYS A 643 -18.91 26.53 19.70
CA LYS A 643 -18.41 27.84 19.25
C LYS A 643 -17.44 28.41 20.31
N GLY A 644 -16.25 28.81 19.87
CA GLY A 644 -15.16 29.26 20.75
C GLY A 644 -14.21 28.14 21.19
N GLN A 645 -14.49 26.87 20.89
CA GLN A 645 -13.57 25.75 21.18
C GLN A 645 -13.35 24.82 19.97
N ILE A 646 -14.00 25.10 18.83
CA ILE A 646 -13.82 24.37 17.57
C ILE A 646 -13.50 25.34 16.42
N ARG A 647 -12.63 24.90 15.52
CA ARG A 647 -12.37 25.49 14.22
C ARG A 647 -12.54 24.42 13.14
N TRP A 648 -13.45 24.63 12.20
CA TRP A 648 -13.64 23.74 11.06
C TRP A 648 -13.12 24.42 9.80
N ILE A 649 -12.13 23.81 9.17
CA ILE A 649 -11.41 24.31 7.99
C ILE A 649 -11.78 23.47 6.77
N ALA A 650 -11.91 24.11 5.62
CA ALA A 650 -12.23 23.46 4.35
C ALA A 650 -11.03 22.64 3.85
N ALA A 651 -11.28 21.68 2.96
CA ALA A 651 -10.22 20.85 2.39
C ALA A 651 -9.03 21.66 1.86
N GLN A 652 -7.81 21.25 2.21
CA GLN A 652 -6.57 21.94 1.89
C GLN A 652 -5.81 21.20 0.78
N THR A 653 -5.41 21.89 -0.27
CA THR A 653 -4.77 21.28 -1.46
C THR A 653 -3.27 21.52 -1.56
N ASP A 654 -2.73 22.55 -0.88
CA ASP A 654 -1.29 22.84 -0.86
C ASP A 654 -0.58 22.02 0.21
N ARG A 655 0.18 21.01 -0.23
CA ARG A 655 0.94 20.11 0.64
C ARG A 655 2.03 20.82 1.47
N TYR A 656 2.66 21.89 0.96
CA TYR A 656 3.68 22.61 1.72
C TYR A 656 3.06 23.41 2.86
N ARG A 657 1.92 24.07 2.58
CA ARG A 657 1.11 24.72 3.63
C ARG A 657 0.62 23.71 4.66
N ASN A 658 0.17 22.52 4.23
CA ASN A 658 -0.25 21.44 5.12
C ASN A 658 0.88 20.92 6.01
N GLY A 659 2.08 20.71 5.45
CA GLY A 659 3.25 20.33 6.23
C GLY A 659 3.60 21.36 7.31
N GLU A 660 3.52 22.66 6.98
CA GLU A 660 3.74 23.72 7.95
C GLU A 660 2.61 23.81 8.98
N LEU A 661 1.35 23.58 8.58
CA LEU A 661 0.22 23.50 9.50
C LEU A 661 0.45 22.43 10.58
N TYR A 662 0.84 21.21 10.20
CA TYR A 662 1.19 20.16 11.16
C TYR A 662 2.26 20.61 12.17
N ARG A 663 3.30 21.31 11.70
CA ARG A 663 4.38 21.83 12.56
C ARG A 663 3.91 22.97 13.46
N CYS A 664 3.03 23.85 12.98
CA CYS A 664 2.40 24.89 13.79
C CYS A 664 1.51 24.29 14.88
N ILE A 665 0.78 23.21 14.59
CA ILE A 665 0.04 22.46 15.63
C ILE A 665 1.01 21.87 16.67
N ALA A 666 2.13 21.31 16.23
CA ALA A 666 3.17 20.79 17.13
C ALA A 666 3.78 21.89 18.04
N ASP A 667 3.93 23.12 17.54
CA ASP A 667 4.36 24.27 18.36
C ASP A 667 3.37 24.56 19.51
N THR A 668 2.07 24.29 19.33
CA THR A 668 1.06 24.42 20.41
C THR A 668 1.08 23.28 21.45
N LYS A 669 2.01 22.31 21.31
CA LYS A 669 1.99 21.05 22.07
C LYS A 669 0.67 20.28 21.92
N GLY A 670 0.09 20.38 20.72
CA GLY A 670 -1.13 19.68 20.32
C GLY A 670 -0.94 18.18 20.06
N ALA A 671 -1.95 17.54 19.48
CA ALA A 671 -1.90 16.15 19.05
C ALA A 671 -2.71 15.95 17.77
N PHE A 672 -2.32 14.97 16.94
CA PHE A 672 -3.11 14.53 15.80
C PHE A 672 -4.07 13.41 16.20
N VAL A 673 -5.30 13.41 15.69
CA VAL A 673 -6.28 12.35 15.92
C VAL A 673 -6.86 11.87 14.59
N GLN A 674 -6.70 10.58 14.29
CA GLN A 674 -7.37 9.88 13.18
C GLN A 674 -8.48 8.96 13.73
N PRO A 675 -9.76 9.41 13.72
CA PRO A 675 -10.89 8.71 14.33
C PRO A 675 -11.62 7.72 13.41
N ALA A 676 -11.08 7.38 12.24
CA ALA A 676 -11.76 6.57 11.24
C ALA A 676 -12.31 5.24 11.80
N LEU A 677 -13.51 4.85 11.37
CA LEU A 677 -14.11 3.54 11.66
C LEU A 677 -13.23 2.40 11.14
N TYR A 678 -12.53 2.65 10.02
CA TYR A 678 -11.51 1.79 9.45
C TYR A 678 -10.58 2.64 8.58
N GLU A 679 -9.27 2.49 8.72
CA GLU A 679 -8.28 3.16 7.88
C GLU A 679 -7.37 2.14 7.23
N ALA A 680 -7.30 2.10 5.90
CA ALA A 680 -6.57 1.05 5.19
C ALA A 680 -5.05 1.13 5.44
N PHE A 681 -4.51 2.35 5.46
CA PHE A 681 -3.10 2.62 5.75
C PHE A 681 -2.95 3.80 6.72
N GLY A 682 -3.34 5.01 6.28
CA GLY A 682 -3.29 6.22 7.09
C GLY A 682 -2.05 7.08 6.83
N LEU A 683 -1.89 7.59 5.61
CA LEU A 683 -0.79 8.53 5.28
C LEU A 683 -0.74 9.73 6.24
N THR A 684 -1.90 10.27 6.63
CA THR A 684 -1.98 11.40 7.56
C THR A 684 -1.41 11.10 8.95
N VAL A 685 -1.40 9.83 9.37
CA VAL A 685 -0.73 9.37 10.60
C VAL A 685 0.79 9.49 10.44
N ILE A 686 1.32 9.06 9.30
CA ILE A 686 2.76 9.16 8.99
C ILE A 686 3.19 10.61 8.80
N GLU A 687 2.39 11.44 8.14
CA GLU A 687 2.64 12.88 7.97
C GLU A 687 2.71 13.60 9.32
N ALA A 688 1.74 13.34 10.21
CA ALA A 688 1.73 13.89 11.57
C ALA A 688 2.95 13.45 12.38
N MET A 689 3.25 12.15 12.38
CA MET A 689 4.40 11.60 13.11
C MET A 689 5.74 12.11 12.56
N ASN A 690 5.89 12.28 11.23
CA ASN A 690 7.06 12.91 10.59
C ASN A 690 7.26 14.37 11.01
N CYS A 691 6.17 15.09 11.28
CA CYS A 691 6.24 16.46 11.80
C CYS A 691 6.56 16.52 13.30
N GLY A 692 6.65 15.36 13.98
CA GLY A 692 6.86 15.25 15.42
C GLY A 692 5.58 15.51 16.24
N LEU A 693 4.40 15.37 15.65
CA LEU A 693 3.13 15.57 16.35
C LEU A 693 2.67 14.24 16.99
N PRO A 694 2.54 14.14 18.33
CA PRO A 694 1.99 12.96 18.98
C PRO A 694 0.63 12.60 18.40
N THR A 695 0.44 11.33 18.08
CA THR A 695 -0.70 10.88 17.26
C THR A 695 -1.53 9.83 17.98
N PHE A 696 -2.85 10.01 17.90
CA PHE A 696 -3.89 9.05 18.25
C PHE A 696 -4.51 8.54 16.95
N ALA A 697 -4.56 7.24 16.72
CA ALA A 697 -5.16 6.70 15.50
C ALA A 697 -6.02 5.47 15.79
N THR A 698 -7.00 5.24 14.92
CA THR A 698 -7.88 4.08 15.00
C THR A 698 -7.11 2.77 15.12
N ASN A 699 -7.58 1.87 15.98
CA ASN A 699 -7.08 0.48 16.07
C ASN A 699 -7.64 -0.43 14.97
N GLN A 700 -8.40 0.12 14.02
CA GLN A 700 -9.01 -0.61 12.92
C GLN A 700 -8.27 -0.34 11.59
N GLY A 701 -7.44 -1.29 11.17
CA GLY A 701 -6.71 -1.25 9.90
C GLY A 701 -5.26 -0.80 10.05
N GLY A 702 -4.70 -0.18 9.01
CA GLY A 702 -3.28 0.17 8.89
C GLY A 702 -2.65 0.93 10.06
N PRO A 703 -3.32 1.93 10.67
CA PRO A 703 -2.71 2.65 11.78
C PRO A 703 -2.38 1.78 13.00
N ALA A 704 -3.07 0.65 13.17
CA ALA A 704 -2.79 -0.33 14.23
C ALA A 704 -1.42 -1.01 14.09
N GLU A 705 -0.83 -0.97 12.89
CA GLU A 705 0.55 -1.41 12.63
C GLU A 705 1.56 -0.25 12.69
N ILE A 706 1.13 0.96 12.29
CA ILE A 706 2.00 2.14 12.28
C ILE A 706 2.40 2.51 13.71
N ILE A 707 1.41 2.56 14.60
CA ILE A 707 1.59 2.96 16.00
C ILE A 707 1.84 1.74 16.88
N VAL A 708 2.83 1.85 17.76
CA VAL A 708 2.96 0.98 18.93
C VAL A 708 2.31 1.72 20.09
N ASP A 709 1.15 1.23 20.53
CA ASP A 709 0.30 1.88 21.54
C ASP A 709 1.07 2.19 22.83
N GLY A 710 0.99 3.44 23.30
CA GLY A 710 1.71 3.93 24.47
C GLY A 710 3.22 4.16 24.29
N VAL A 711 3.79 3.79 23.13
CA VAL A 711 5.23 3.93 22.84
C VAL A 711 5.48 5.02 21.80
N SER A 712 4.96 4.86 20.58
CA SER A 712 5.18 5.82 19.47
C SER A 712 3.94 6.68 19.18
N GLY A 713 2.84 6.44 19.88
CA GLY A 713 1.55 7.07 19.72
C GLY A 713 0.50 6.32 20.54
N PHE A 714 -0.78 6.52 20.25
CA PHE A 714 -1.87 5.85 20.94
C PHE A 714 -2.94 5.31 19.99
N HIS A 715 -3.55 4.19 20.36
CA HIS A 715 -4.71 3.64 19.68
C HIS A 715 -6.01 4.18 20.28
N VAL A 716 -6.96 4.53 19.42
CA VAL A 716 -8.36 4.85 19.78
C VAL A 716 -9.30 3.81 19.17
N ASP A 717 -10.33 3.40 19.91
CA ASP A 717 -11.40 2.55 19.36
C ASP A 717 -12.53 3.45 18.84
N PRO A 718 -12.77 3.49 17.52
CA PRO A 718 -13.79 4.36 16.96
C PRO A 718 -15.22 3.97 17.37
N ASN A 719 -15.42 2.76 17.92
CA ASN A 719 -16.71 2.31 18.46
C ASN A 719 -16.89 2.67 19.93
N ASN A 720 -15.85 3.17 20.61
CA ASN A 720 -15.90 3.60 22.00
C ASN A 720 -15.35 5.02 22.16
N GLY A 721 -16.20 6.01 21.85
CA GLY A 721 -15.85 7.43 21.91
C GLY A 721 -15.53 7.95 23.31
N ASP A 722 -16.14 7.36 24.34
CA ASP A 722 -15.90 7.77 25.74
C ASP A 722 -14.50 7.32 26.19
N GLU A 723 -14.11 6.07 25.92
CA GLU A 723 -12.75 5.58 26.16
C GLU A 723 -11.71 6.37 25.36
N SER A 724 -11.99 6.60 24.07
CA SER A 724 -11.12 7.35 23.18
C SER A 724 -10.91 8.80 23.65
N SER A 725 -11.98 9.51 24.02
CA SER A 725 -11.85 10.90 24.52
C SER A 725 -11.16 10.97 25.88
N ASN A 726 -11.38 9.99 26.76
CA ASN A 726 -10.67 9.91 28.04
C ASN A 726 -9.18 9.67 27.82
N LYS A 727 -8.79 8.79 26.89
CA LYS A 727 -7.38 8.54 26.57
C LYS A 727 -6.67 9.79 26.05
N ILE A 728 -7.33 10.58 25.20
CA ILE A 728 -6.80 11.87 24.72
C ILE A 728 -6.69 12.87 25.89
N ALA A 729 -7.69 12.94 26.77
CA ALA A 729 -7.66 13.82 27.94
C ALA A 729 -6.52 13.45 28.91
N ASP A 730 -6.33 12.16 29.18
CA ASP A 730 -5.27 11.64 30.03
C ASP A 730 -3.87 12.01 29.50
N PHE A 731 -3.68 12.01 28.18
CA PHE A 731 -2.44 12.46 27.57
C PHE A 731 -2.17 13.95 27.84
N PHE A 732 -3.16 14.82 27.64
CA PHE A 732 -2.98 16.26 27.90
C PHE A 732 -2.78 16.54 29.39
N ASP A 733 -3.44 15.81 30.29
CA ASP A 733 -3.21 15.93 31.73
C ASP A 733 -1.80 15.48 32.12
N LYS A 734 -1.29 14.38 31.54
CA LYS A 734 0.12 13.97 31.71
C LYS A 734 1.09 15.02 31.19
N CYS A 735 0.80 15.65 30.04
CA CYS A 735 1.63 16.75 29.52
C CYS A 735 1.64 17.98 30.43
N LYS A 736 0.54 18.24 31.16
CA LYS A 736 0.49 19.32 32.17
C LYS A 736 1.28 18.97 33.43
N GLY A 737 1.25 17.70 33.85
CA GLY A 737 2.01 17.22 35.02
C GLY A 737 3.50 17.00 34.76
N ASP A 738 3.88 16.68 33.52
CA ASP A 738 5.25 16.46 33.07
C ASP A 738 5.48 17.14 31.72
N ALA A 739 6.17 18.28 31.77
CA ALA A 739 6.46 19.12 30.60
C ALA A 739 7.28 18.39 29.51
N GLU A 740 8.03 17.34 29.86
CA GLU A 740 8.82 16.56 28.91
C GLU A 740 8.05 15.39 28.30
N TYR A 741 6.90 15.00 28.86
CA TYR A 741 6.12 13.85 28.38
C TYR A 741 5.74 13.98 26.91
N TRP A 742 5.29 15.17 26.50
CA TRP A 742 4.97 15.46 25.10
C TRP A 742 6.19 15.27 24.18
N ASN A 743 7.36 15.79 24.59
CA ASN A 743 8.59 15.69 23.81
C ASN A 743 9.07 14.23 23.68
N ARG A 744 8.89 13.41 24.73
CA ARG A 744 9.21 11.98 24.68
C ARG A 744 8.31 11.25 23.68
N MET A 745 6.99 11.51 23.68
CA MET A 745 6.07 10.93 22.71
C MET A 745 6.37 11.39 21.27
N SER A 746 6.67 12.67 21.08
CA SER A 746 7.08 13.24 19.80
C SER A 746 8.33 12.55 19.23
N LYS A 747 9.40 12.43 20.04
CA LYS A 747 10.64 11.75 19.66
C LYS A 747 10.42 10.26 19.36
N ALA A 748 9.58 9.58 20.13
CA ALA A 748 9.27 8.18 19.90
C ALA A 748 8.48 7.96 18.59
N GLY A 749 7.54 8.86 18.28
CA GLY A 749 6.84 8.88 17.00
C GLY A 749 7.78 9.09 15.82
N LEU A 750 8.68 10.06 15.91
CA LEU A 750 9.72 10.31 14.88
C LEU A 750 10.64 9.10 14.69
N LYS A 751 11.11 8.50 15.78
CA LYS A 751 11.95 7.29 15.73
C LYS A 751 11.24 6.16 14.99
N ARG A 752 9.96 5.91 15.30
CA ARG A 752 9.15 4.89 14.61
C ARG A 752 9.08 5.12 13.11
N ILE A 753 8.91 6.37 12.67
CA ILE A 753 8.86 6.69 11.25
C ILE A 753 10.21 6.45 10.57
N TYR A 754 11.31 6.95 11.13
CA TYR A 754 12.63 6.77 10.54
C TYR A 754 13.10 5.31 10.50
N GLU A 755 12.59 4.46 11.38
CA GLU A 755 12.90 3.02 11.41
C GLU A 755 12.03 2.20 10.45
N CYS A 756 10.85 2.67 10.04
CA CYS A 756 9.87 1.81 9.36
C CYS A 756 9.17 2.42 8.13
N TYR A 757 8.95 3.74 8.09
CA TYR A 757 8.02 4.39 7.16
C TYR A 757 8.68 5.54 6.40
N THR A 758 9.77 5.25 5.68
CA THR A 758 10.43 6.21 4.79
C THR A 758 10.53 5.67 3.38
N TRP A 759 10.51 6.58 2.40
CA TRP A 759 10.70 6.22 0.99
C TRP A 759 12.08 5.60 0.71
N LYS A 760 13.11 5.95 1.50
CA LYS A 760 14.43 5.32 1.46
C LYS A 760 14.38 3.85 1.85
N ILE A 761 13.69 3.50 2.94
CA ILE A 761 13.50 2.10 3.35
C ILE A 761 12.70 1.35 2.29
N TYR A 762 11.65 1.98 1.76
CA TYR A 762 10.83 1.42 0.70
C TYR A 762 11.66 1.08 -0.55
N ALA A 763 12.41 2.05 -1.10
CA ALA A 763 13.25 1.85 -2.28
C ALA A 763 14.27 0.74 -2.07
N ASN A 764 14.93 0.72 -0.90
CA ASN A 764 15.87 -0.32 -0.54
C ASN A 764 15.26 -1.72 -0.56
N LYS A 765 14.07 -1.87 0.04
CA LYS A 765 13.31 -3.11 0.09
C LYS A 765 12.89 -3.56 -1.31
N VAL A 766 12.31 -2.67 -2.13
CA VAL A 766 11.82 -3.02 -3.47
C VAL A 766 12.94 -3.44 -4.41
N LEU A 767 14.07 -2.72 -4.41
CA LEU A 767 15.23 -3.11 -5.23
C LEU A 767 15.85 -4.43 -4.76
N ASN A 768 15.86 -4.68 -3.45
CA ASN A 768 16.31 -5.96 -2.90
C ASN A 768 15.38 -7.12 -3.32
N MET A 769 14.06 -6.90 -3.31
CA MET A 769 13.09 -7.86 -3.84
C MET A 769 13.35 -8.14 -5.32
N GLY A 770 13.48 -7.10 -6.15
CA GLY A 770 13.76 -7.27 -7.59
C GLY A 770 14.97 -8.17 -7.85
N SER A 771 16.04 -7.98 -7.07
CA SER A 771 17.27 -8.76 -7.16
C SER A 771 17.07 -10.22 -6.71
N LEU A 772 16.56 -10.43 -5.49
CA LEU A 772 16.39 -11.77 -4.89
C LEU A 772 15.34 -12.61 -5.63
N TYR A 773 14.18 -12.03 -5.98
CA TYR A 773 13.15 -12.75 -6.71
C TYR A 773 13.57 -13.05 -8.15
N GLY A 774 14.46 -12.24 -8.73
CA GLY A 774 15.08 -12.53 -10.03
C GLY A 774 15.84 -13.86 -10.03
N PHE A 775 16.63 -14.11 -8.99
CA PHE A 775 17.33 -15.39 -8.82
C PHE A 775 16.40 -16.52 -8.36
N TRP A 776 15.49 -16.25 -7.41
CA TRP A 776 14.48 -17.22 -6.96
C TRP A 776 13.63 -17.78 -8.11
N LYS A 777 13.29 -16.92 -9.08
CA LYS A 777 12.58 -17.28 -10.32
C LYS A 777 13.33 -18.34 -11.12
N GLN A 778 14.66 -18.26 -11.19
CA GLN A 778 15.49 -19.24 -11.91
C GLN A 778 15.53 -20.58 -11.17
N LEU A 779 15.62 -20.57 -9.85
CA LEU A 779 15.62 -21.78 -9.00
C LEU A 779 14.30 -22.57 -9.03
N ASN A 780 13.22 -22.00 -9.56
CA ASN A 780 11.88 -22.61 -9.58
C ASN A 780 11.23 -22.57 -10.98
N ILE A 781 12.06 -22.65 -12.04
CA ILE A 781 11.63 -22.44 -13.42
C ILE A 781 10.52 -23.42 -13.88
N GLU A 782 10.57 -24.69 -13.48
CA GLU A 782 9.60 -25.70 -13.92
C GLU A 782 8.20 -25.46 -13.32
N GLN A 783 8.14 -25.17 -12.02
CA GLN A 783 6.89 -24.78 -11.35
C GLN A 783 6.30 -23.52 -12.01
N LYS A 784 7.15 -22.54 -12.30
CA LYS A 784 6.73 -21.30 -12.96
C LYS A 784 6.16 -21.54 -14.35
N LYS A 785 6.81 -22.38 -15.18
CA LYS A 785 6.32 -22.71 -16.54
C LYS A 785 4.92 -23.32 -16.51
N ALA A 786 4.65 -24.28 -15.62
CA ALA A 786 3.33 -24.90 -15.50
C ALA A 786 2.25 -23.86 -15.13
N LYS A 787 2.50 -23.05 -14.11
CA LYS A 787 1.58 -21.98 -13.67
C LYS A 787 1.36 -20.94 -14.77
N GLN A 788 2.41 -20.57 -15.51
CA GLN A 788 2.36 -19.63 -16.63
C GLN A 788 1.48 -20.15 -17.77
N ARG A 789 1.51 -21.44 -18.11
CA ARG A 789 0.63 -22.03 -19.13
C ARG A 789 -0.84 -21.98 -18.71
N TYR A 790 -1.12 -22.29 -17.44
CA TYR A 790 -2.47 -22.20 -16.90
C TYR A 790 -3.01 -20.76 -16.94
N LEU A 791 -2.19 -19.79 -16.55
CA LEU A 791 -2.52 -18.37 -16.63
C LEU A 791 -2.72 -17.88 -18.06
N GLN A 792 -1.89 -18.32 -19.01
CA GLN A 792 -2.06 -18.00 -20.43
C GLN A 792 -3.38 -18.54 -20.97
N MET A 793 -3.75 -19.77 -20.62
CA MET A 793 -5.04 -20.34 -21.01
C MET A 793 -6.19 -19.52 -20.41
N PHE A 794 -6.12 -19.22 -19.10
CA PHE A 794 -7.14 -18.44 -18.41
C PHE A 794 -7.30 -17.03 -18.99
N TYR A 795 -6.19 -16.35 -19.30
CA TYR A 795 -6.21 -15.05 -19.98
C TYR A 795 -6.87 -15.14 -21.37
N ASN A 796 -6.40 -16.08 -22.22
CA ASN A 796 -6.85 -16.16 -23.61
C ASN A 796 -8.32 -16.61 -23.73
N LEU A 797 -8.78 -17.53 -22.87
CA LEU A 797 -10.10 -18.14 -22.99
C LEU A 797 -11.17 -17.50 -22.10
N GLN A 798 -10.79 -16.83 -21.01
CA GLN A 798 -11.73 -16.15 -20.11
C GLN A 798 -11.59 -14.64 -20.21
N PHE A 799 -10.46 -14.08 -19.79
CA PHE A 799 -10.29 -12.63 -19.72
C PHE A 799 -10.55 -11.94 -21.07
N ARG A 800 -9.94 -12.41 -22.16
CA ARG A 800 -10.11 -11.80 -23.49
C ARG A 800 -11.57 -11.82 -23.94
N ASN A 801 -12.28 -12.92 -23.68
CA ASN A 801 -13.70 -13.05 -24.03
C ASN A 801 -14.59 -12.12 -23.20
N LEU A 802 -14.26 -11.89 -21.93
CA LEU A 802 -14.96 -10.93 -21.08
C LEU A 802 -14.70 -9.49 -21.54
N ALA A 803 -13.44 -9.13 -21.78
CA ALA A 803 -13.04 -7.80 -22.24
C ALA A 803 -13.71 -7.45 -23.57
N ASN A 804 -13.79 -8.37 -24.52
CA ASN A 804 -14.43 -8.15 -25.82
C ASN A 804 -15.95 -7.90 -25.76
N LYS A 805 -16.62 -8.19 -24.64
CA LYS A 805 -18.06 -7.92 -24.46
C LYS A 805 -18.34 -6.49 -24.02
N ILE A 806 -17.34 -5.77 -23.52
CA ILE A 806 -17.50 -4.38 -23.09
C ILE A 806 -17.56 -3.50 -24.35
N ALA A 807 -18.63 -2.72 -24.47
CA ALA A 807 -18.83 -1.85 -25.63
C ALA A 807 -17.79 -0.73 -25.64
N ILE A 808 -17.08 -0.58 -26.76
CA ILE A 808 -16.20 0.56 -27.00
C ILE A 808 -17.07 1.76 -27.42
N PRO A 809 -17.05 2.89 -26.69
CA PRO A 809 -17.86 4.06 -27.05
C PRO A 809 -17.52 4.55 -28.45
N SER A 810 -18.51 4.63 -29.35
CA SER A 810 -18.32 5.28 -30.65
C SER A 810 -18.35 6.81 -30.48
N ALA A 811 -17.45 7.52 -31.17
CA ALA A 811 -17.33 8.98 -31.09
C ALA A 811 -18.63 9.77 -31.42
N GLU A 812 -19.63 9.13 -32.01
CA GLU A 812 -20.91 9.75 -32.41
C GLU A 812 -22.02 9.62 -31.34
N ALA A 813 -21.91 8.68 -30.39
CA ALA A 813 -23.02 8.35 -29.48
C ALA A 813 -23.22 9.33 -28.32
N GLN A 814 -22.35 10.33 -28.14
CA GLN A 814 -22.37 11.20 -26.94
C GLN A 814 -22.55 12.71 -27.21
N GLN A 815 -22.86 13.13 -28.44
CA GLN A 815 -23.39 14.49 -28.68
C GLN A 815 -24.84 14.67 -28.20
N LYS A 816 -25.50 13.62 -27.70
CA LYS A 816 -26.80 13.73 -27.02
C LYS A 816 -26.65 13.38 -25.55
N ALA A 817 -26.24 14.36 -24.74
CA ALA A 817 -26.59 14.32 -23.32
C ALA A 817 -28.11 14.36 -23.18
N PRO A 818 -28.72 13.68 -22.19
CA PRO A 818 -30.14 13.81 -21.91
C PRO A 818 -30.40 15.25 -21.45
N THR A 819 -31.16 16.00 -22.23
CA THR A 819 -31.76 17.25 -21.79
C THR A 819 -32.63 16.96 -20.58
N VAL A 820 -32.20 17.43 -19.41
CA VAL A 820 -33.04 17.49 -18.21
C VAL A 820 -34.27 18.31 -18.58
N ALA A 821 -35.43 17.65 -18.63
CA ALA A 821 -36.70 18.33 -18.77
C ALA A 821 -36.88 19.28 -17.59
N LYS A 822 -36.96 20.58 -17.86
CA LYS A 822 -37.38 21.59 -16.88
C LYS A 822 -38.81 21.27 -16.43
N PRO A 823 -39.14 21.36 -15.13
CA PRO A 823 -40.52 21.35 -14.68
C PRO A 823 -41.28 22.54 -15.27
N GLN A 824 -42.47 22.29 -15.80
CA GLN A 824 -43.40 23.34 -16.22
C GLN A 824 -43.89 24.10 -14.98
N GLU A 825 -43.51 25.37 -14.87
CA GLU A 825 -44.16 26.32 -13.97
C GLU A 825 -45.40 26.92 -14.66
N SER A 826 -46.48 26.97 -13.88
CA SER A 826 -47.79 27.51 -14.22
C SER A 826 -47.78 29.03 -14.38
N SER A 827 -48.58 29.48 -15.34
CA SER A 827 -48.85 30.85 -15.79
C SER A 827 -49.53 31.79 -14.78
N GLN A 828 -49.15 33.08 -14.83
CA GLN A 828 -49.88 34.37 -14.65
C GLN A 828 -48.88 35.40 -14.05
N THR A 829 -48.68 36.66 -14.48
CA THR A 829 -49.48 37.66 -15.22
C THR A 829 -48.56 38.76 -15.82
N GLU A 830 -49.11 39.63 -16.68
CA GLU A 830 -48.51 40.51 -17.71
C GLU A 830 -47.76 41.82 -17.27
N SER A 831 -46.70 42.18 -18.06
CA SER A 831 -46.28 43.49 -18.68
C SER A 831 -46.18 44.81 -17.87
N PRO A 832 -45.38 45.86 -18.29
CA PRO A 832 -44.79 46.14 -19.62
C PRO A 832 -43.30 46.66 -19.69
N LYS A 833 -42.75 46.66 -20.93
CA LYS A 833 -41.48 47.26 -21.46
C LYS A 833 -41.56 48.81 -21.61
N PRO A 834 -40.60 49.60 -22.21
CA PRO A 834 -39.23 49.35 -22.78
C PRO A 834 -38.14 50.43 -22.47
N SER A 835 -36.87 50.19 -22.84
CA SER A 835 -36.09 51.13 -23.72
C SER A 835 -34.72 50.56 -24.18
N GLU A 836 -34.41 50.86 -25.44
CA GLU A 836 -33.20 50.51 -26.21
C GLU A 836 -32.06 51.50 -25.99
N GLN A 837 -30.79 51.10 -26.16
CA GLN A 837 -29.83 51.71 -27.12
C GLN A 837 -28.45 51.02 -27.16
N LYS A 838 -27.79 51.24 -28.31
CA LYS A 838 -26.70 50.51 -28.98
C LYS A 838 -25.25 50.82 -28.48
N PRO A 839 -24.25 50.02 -28.94
CA PRO A 839 -22.83 50.10 -28.55
C PRO A 839 -21.96 50.96 -29.49
N ILE A 840 -20.80 51.46 -29.02
CA ILE A 840 -19.72 52.08 -29.84
C ILE A 840 -18.32 51.62 -29.38
N GLU A 841 -17.46 51.49 -30.38
CA GLU A 841 -16.10 50.92 -30.54
C GLU A 841 -14.92 51.69 -29.91
N THR A 842 -13.71 51.07 -29.97
CA THR A 842 -12.35 51.59 -30.36
C THR A 842 -11.23 51.10 -29.42
N THR A 843 -9.96 50.82 -29.78
CA THR A 843 -9.19 50.45 -31.00
C THR A 843 -7.81 49.94 -30.49
N GLN A 844 -7.11 49.12 -31.30
CA GLN A 844 -5.76 48.58 -31.12
C GLN A 844 -4.63 49.64 -31.10
N THR A 845 -3.46 49.32 -30.51
CA THR A 845 -2.13 49.29 -31.20
C THR A 845 -0.94 48.88 -30.28
N GLN A 846 0.03 48.16 -30.84
CA GLN A 846 1.37 47.84 -30.30
C GLN A 846 2.34 49.05 -30.39
N PRO A 847 3.56 48.99 -29.78
CA PRO A 847 4.77 48.65 -30.55
C PRO A 847 5.90 47.87 -29.79
N MET A 848 6.83 47.27 -30.56
CA MET A 848 8.15 46.70 -30.19
C MET A 848 9.31 47.75 -30.37
N PRO A 849 10.64 47.40 -30.43
CA PRO A 849 11.62 46.89 -29.44
C PRO A 849 12.96 47.70 -29.43
N ARG A 850 13.99 47.28 -28.64
CA ARG A 850 15.49 47.46 -28.77
C ARG A 850 16.16 47.53 -27.38
N GLU A 851 17.44 47.27 -27.10
CA GLU A 851 18.57 46.46 -27.60
C GLU A 851 19.75 46.74 -26.61
N ASN A 852 20.59 45.73 -26.33
CA ASN A 852 22.03 45.71 -25.96
C ASN A 852 22.72 46.72 -25.01
N GLY A 853 23.57 46.19 -24.09
CA GLY A 853 24.92 46.74 -23.87
C GLY A 853 25.50 46.79 -22.44
N LEU A 854 26.54 45.96 -22.22
CA LEU A 854 27.83 46.24 -21.53
C LEU A 854 27.97 46.27 -19.98
N GLU A 855 28.71 45.25 -19.50
CA GLU A 855 30.01 45.27 -18.80
C GLU A 855 30.34 46.16 -17.57
N GLN A 856 30.87 45.43 -16.57
CA GLN A 856 32.09 45.67 -15.76
C GLN A 856 32.10 46.52 -14.47
N GLN A 857 32.74 45.88 -13.48
CA GLN A 857 33.54 46.37 -12.35
C GLN A 857 32.84 47.04 -11.14
N ASN A 858 32.99 46.40 -9.96
CA ASN A 858 33.78 47.00 -8.90
C ASN A 858 34.30 45.97 -7.87
N GLN A 859 35.59 46.14 -7.56
CA GLN A 859 36.39 45.41 -6.59
C GLN A 859 36.26 45.97 -5.17
N LEU A 860 36.80 45.18 -4.23
CA LEU A 860 37.40 45.53 -2.92
C LEU A 860 36.46 45.73 -1.71
N ALA A 861 36.51 44.78 -0.76
CA ALA A 861 37.40 44.92 0.39
C ALA A 861 37.45 43.63 1.24
N SER A 862 38.66 43.13 1.47
CA SER A 862 39.00 42.15 2.51
C SER A 862 38.97 42.79 3.92
N PRO A 863 38.93 41.97 4.98
CA PRO A 863 39.95 42.15 6.01
C PRO A 863 40.68 40.87 6.42
N ARG A 864 41.90 41.14 6.90
CA ARG A 864 43.04 40.32 7.24
C ARG A 864 42.82 39.31 8.37
N ASP A 865 43.69 38.30 8.32
CA ASP A 865 44.05 37.37 9.38
C ASP A 865 44.33 38.01 10.74
N ALA A 866 43.91 37.31 11.79
CA ALA A 866 44.59 37.27 13.08
C ALA A 866 44.39 35.88 13.72
N HIS A 867 45.45 35.07 13.68
CA HIS A 867 45.59 33.87 14.50
C HIS A 867 45.65 34.23 15.99
N THR A 868 44.88 33.54 16.84
CA THR A 868 45.29 33.19 18.20
C THR A 868 44.72 31.81 18.56
N SER A 869 45.64 30.91 18.89
CA SER A 869 45.45 29.55 19.41
C SER A 869 45.09 29.56 20.90
N CYS A 870 44.18 28.69 21.37
CA CYS A 870 44.40 27.96 22.62
C CYS A 870 43.47 26.73 22.79
N SER A 871 44.04 25.75 23.49
CA SER A 871 43.64 24.37 23.78
C SER A 871 42.22 24.11 24.30
N CYS A 872 41.55 23.10 23.74
CA CYS A 872 40.55 22.30 24.47
C CYS A 872 40.31 20.93 23.81
N SER A 873 41.35 20.10 23.63
CA SER A 873 41.22 18.74 23.05
C SER A 873 41.42 17.59 24.04
N SER A 874 41.83 17.84 25.28
CA SER A 874 42.11 16.77 26.25
C SER A 874 40.94 16.40 27.18
N TRP A 875 39.86 17.19 27.23
CA TRP A 875 38.71 16.90 28.10
C TRP A 875 37.64 16.04 27.42
N CYS A 876 37.53 16.07 26.08
CA CYS A 876 36.54 15.27 25.35
C CYS A 876 36.86 13.76 25.32
N PHE A 877 38.14 13.38 25.41
CA PHE A 877 38.53 11.96 25.41
C PHE A 877 38.27 11.26 26.76
N LEU A 878 38.33 12.00 27.88
CA LEU A 878 38.06 11.45 29.21
C LEU A 878 36.57 11.13 29.42
N PHE A 879 35.65 11.95 28.91
CA PHE A 879 34.20 11.70 29.02
C PHE A 879 33.71 10.56 28.14
N LEU A 880 34.33 10.35 26.97
CA LEU A 880 33.95 9.25 26.08
C LEU A 880 34.36 7.87 26.66
N SER A 881 35.53 7.80 27.30
CA SER A 881 36.02 6.55 27.92
C SER A 881 35.20 6.14 29.16
N LEU A 882 34.79 7.10 29.99
CA LEU A 882 33.96 6.83 31.18
C LEU A 882 32.56 6.31 30.81
N SER A 883 31.99 6.83 29.71
CA SER A 883 30.66 6.44 29.23
C SER A 883 30.63 4.99 28.72
N ILE A 884 31.72 4.52 28.10
CA ILE A 884 31.86 3.15 27.60
C ILE A 884 32.03 2.16 28.76
N ILE A 885 32.76 2.55 29.82
CA ILE A 885 32.96 1.72 31.01
C ILE A 885 31.66 1.57 31.81
N ILE A 886 30.87 2.64 31.95
CA ILE A 886 29.56 2.60 32.62
C ILE A 886 28.57 1.74 31.83
N TYR A 887 28.56 1.85 30.49
CA TYR A 887 27.71 1.02 29.64
C TYR A 887 28.06 -0.47 29.72
N ALA A 888 29.35 -0.81 29.77
CA ALA A 888 29.80 -2.19 29.95
C ALA A 888 29.44 -2.74 31.34
N ALA A 889 29.57 -1.92 32.41
CA ALA A 889 29.21 -2.31 33.77
C ALA A 889 27.69 -2.54 33.95
N MET A 890 26.84 -1.69 33.35
CA MET A 890 25.39 -1.87 33.39
C MET A 890 24.93 -3.13 32.63
N LYS A 891 25.62 -3.49 31.55
CA LYS A 891 25.32 -4.71 30.78
C LYS A 891 25.77 -5.98 31.50
N TYR A 892 26.83 -5.90 32.31
CA TYR A 892 27.34 -7.04 33.09
C TYR A 892 26.51 -7.31 34.37
N TYR A 893 25.91 -6.28 34.96
CA TYR A 893 25.07 -6.41 36.18
C TYR A 893 23.57 -6.68 35.92
N GLY A 894 23.10 -6.61 34.67
CA GLY A 894 21.69 -6.79 34.31
C GLY A 894 21.21 -8.23 34.12
N PHE A 895 22.08 -9.23 34.30
CA PHE A 895 21.81 -10.62 33.91
C PHE A 895 21.26 -11.51 35.04
N PHE A 896 20.41 -10.99 35.93
CA PHE A 896 19.56 -11.83 36.79
C PHE A 896 18.33 -11.04 37.25
N ARG A 897 17.19 -11.24 36.56
CA ARG A 897 15.82 -11.28 37.12
C ARG A 897 14.77 -11.34 35.99
N GLN A 898 14.22 -12.53 35.77
CA GLN A 898 12.83 -12.74 35.32
C GLN A 898 11.91 -12.72 36.56
N PRO A 899 10.63 -12.35 36.43
CA PRO A 899 9.63 -13.16 35.71
C PRO A 899 9.31 -12.68 34.29
#